data_AF-S3BVC5-F1
#
_entry.id   AF-S3BVC5-F1
#
_cell.length_a   1.000
_cell.length_b   1.000
_cell.length_c   1.000
_cell.angle_alpha   90.00
_cell.angle_beta   90.00
_cell.angle_gamma   90.00
#
_symmetry.space_group_name_H-M   'P 1'
#
loop_
_entity.id
_entity.type
_entity.pdbx_description
1 polymer ?
#
loop_
_entity_poly.entity_id
_entity_poly.type
_entity_poly.pdbx_seq_one_letter_code
_entity_poly.pdbx_strand_id
1 'polypeptide(L)'
;MASLGPGLKAPQGSTIFQTAYSKENLPKQLFINNEYVNSKNDKKLEVFNPKDGELVANNVALAGEHDVEAAVAAAEAAFPAWRKVAPRDRRDMMTKMADLLDANTHALAELTRLTLGAPFGSFGSFEVNMCAEAFRYFAGWIDKFAGETYPQDDGFLKIVRNEPLGVTAGIIPWNGPIGNVGMKAGPALATGNCFILKPSEKTPFAALALGDLIKEAGFPPGVFQIVTGDGSTGALLASHMKVRKISFTGSTSTGRKIQEMAAKSNLKRVTLELGGKSPAVVFDDANLDNAIGWCANGITTNTGQVCFAASRVYVQAGIYDKFVAGYKKLMEEKIQGVGDPDADATTIGPLVDRAQFERVSGFMERGKTQGKLLVGGNRIGNKGFYVQPTVFEDVGDDAEILRNEIFGPVAVLNKFTTEEEIIAKANDSTYGLMAGVFTQDINRAMRVAAELDSGMVGVNCVSMCFLNAPFGGSKESGVGRENAINALRMFTDTKTTRHVDVYLSNRDMVGILHPHTMADFIVPSGTSPQNRDAARRLEAPIHAERHVRVVCVGAGASGLLFAYKMQKHFQNFSLAVYEKNPAVAGTWYENRYPGCACDVPSHNYTWSFEPKLDWPAVYPPSKDIFAYFEDFATKYDLRKYVHLQHQVIGAYWDGARGGYNVKIKDNSSGVVISDHCDILVNASGILNNWRWPAIPGLDKYKGTLLHTANWDPDTVLDGKHVGLIGNGSSGIQVLPAIREKCKQVTTFIREPTWVSPVQGLEQHVYSPEERAEFASKPGALLKYRKEIETGLNGQFGIFLKNSKVNEKTREYMISQMKEKLGSDYLASKLIPDWSVGCRRLTPGVNYLESLTKPNVEVVYGEITGVSEKGCLCDDGREYPVDVLICATGFDTSFRPRFPVVTPSGENLQDKWAVDPASYLGVAAAGVPNYLVFLGPNCPIGNGPVLSAIEAQADWMCQLVDRFQTTNIATFAPSEQAVHDFNEYKEFYMRRTVWADPCRSWYKQRPNGPITALWPGSTLHYIEAVKELRFDDFDITYTGNRFAWLGNGYSQTELDDTADWAYYIREHDDGAPLSTAGRRKLLSKSGTVTGRSSVSWSTGAEDKDPNAARPRAQHL
;
A
#
# COMPACT_ATOMS: atom_id res chain seq x y z
N MET A 1 -24.47 -15.30 -9.08
CA MET A 1 -23.14 -15.69 -8.55
C MET A 1 -22.10 -14.85 -9.25
N ALA A 2 -21.53 -13.86 -8.56
CA ALA A 2 -20.39 -13.12 -9.10
C ALA A 2 -19.21 -14.09 -9.15
N SER A 3 -18.71 -14.35 -10.37
CA SER A 3 -17.57 -15.23 -10.61
C SER A 3 -16.34 -14.69 -9.88
N LEU A 4 -15.74 -15.52 -9.03
CA LEU A 4 -14.33 -15.36 -8.66
C LEU A 4 -13.52 -15.32 -9.96
N GLY A 5 -12.58 -14.37 -10.06
CA GLY A 5 -11.86 -14.02 -11.28
C GLY A 5 -11.14 -15.20 -11.97
N PRO A 6 -10.67 -15.00 -13.21
CA PRO A 6 -10.16 -16.09 -14.04
C PRO A 6 -8.92 -16.72 -13.41
N GLY A 7 -9.01 -18.02 -13.11
CA GLY A 7 -7.93 -18.84 -12.58
C GLY A 7 -6.71 -18.85 -13.52
N LEU A 8 -5.53 -18.81 -12.91
CA LEU A 8 -4.24 -19.06 -13.57
C LEU A 8 -4.30 -20.43 -14.26
N LYS A 9 -4.09 -20.45 -15.58
CA LYS A 9 -4.04 -21.69 -16.37
C LYS A 9 -2.92 -22.59 -15.88
N ALA A 10 -3.23 -23.88 -15.68
CA ALA A 10 -2.28 -24.92 -15.31
C ALA A 10 -1.17 -25.08 -16.38
N PRO A 11 0.07 -25.46 -15.99
CA PRO A 11 1.12 -25.82 -16.93
C PRO A 11 0.77 -27.12 -17.66
N GLN A 12 0.75 -27.09 -18.99
CA GLN A 12 0.64 -28.29 -19.81
C GLN A 12 1.95 -29.11 -19.72
N GLY A 13 1.90 -30.32 -19.16
CA GLY A 13 3.05 -31.24 -19.25
C GLY A 13 3.14 -32.46 -18.33
N SER A 14 2.25 -32.67 -17.35
CA SER A 14 2.31 -33.88 -16.48
C SER A 14 1.12 -34.80 -16.70
N THR A 15 1.38 -36.11 -16.75
CA THR A 15 0.37 -37.18 -16.71
C THR A 15 -0.60 -36.93 -15.55
N ILE A 16 -1.87 -36.63 -15.86
CA ILE A 16 -2.85 -36.20 -14.85
C ILE A 16 -3.35 -37.44 -14.10
N PHE A 17 -3.02 -37.55 -12.81
CA PHE A 17 -3.55 -38.61 -11.95
C PHE A 17 -5.07 -38.47 -11.81
N GLN A 18 -5.79 -39.55 -12.11
CA GLN A 18 -7.25 -39.65 -11.95
C GLN A 18 -7.57 -40.67 -10.86
N THR A 19 -8.54 -40.34 -10.00
CA THR A 19 -9.08 -41.28 -8.99
C THR A 19 -9.65 -42.52 -9.68
N ALA A 20 -9.54 -43.68 -9.03
CA ALA A 20 -10.12 -44.92 -9.54
C ALA A 20 -11.64 -44.98 -9.34
N TYR A 21 -12.22 -44.03 -8.61
CA TYR A 21 -13.64 -44.02 -8.23
C TYR A 21 -14.49 -43.16 -9.16
N SER A 22 -15.68 -43.65 -9.46
CA SER A 22 -16.70 -42.99 -10.28
C SER A 22 -18.10 -43.38 -9.80
N LYS A 23 -19.15 -42.88 -10.43
CA LYS A 23 -20.52 -43.33 -10.13
C LYS A 23 -20.74 -44.84 -10.36
N GLU A 24 -19.97 -45.45 -11.27
CA GLU A 24 -19.99 -46.90 -11.53
C GLU A 24 -19.11 -47.70 -10.56
N ASN A 25 -18.05 -47.09 -10.01
CA ASN A 25 -17.14 -47.70 -9.04
C ASN A 25 -17.07 -46.86 -7.77
N LEU A 26 -17.95 -47.13 -6.81
CA LEU A 26 -18.09 -46.33 -5.58
C LEU A 26 -17.08 -46.73 -4.49
N PRO A 27 -16.48 -45.77 -3.77
CA PRO A 27 -15.65 -46.06 -2.60
C PRO A 27 -16.54 -46.39 -1.40
N LYS A 28 -16.30 -47.54 -0.75
CA LYS A 28 -17.17 -48.08 0.32
C LYS A 28 -16.42 -48.46 1.60
N GLN A 29 -15.09 -48.40 1.56
CA GLN A 29 -14.19 -48.77 2.65
C GLN A 29 -13.74 -47.51 3.41
N LEU A 30 -13.25 -47.68 4.65
CA LEU A 30 -12.62 -46.61 5.42
C LEU A 30 -11.23 -46.33 4.84
N PHE A 31 -10.73 -45.10 4.93
CA PHE A 31 -9.37 -44.76 4.56
C PHE A 31 -8.54 -44.45 5.81
N ILE A 32 -7.78 -45.44 6.27
CA ILE A 32 -7.01 -45.39 7.51
C ILE A 32 -5.56 -45.69 7.17
N ASN A 33 -4.65 -44.86 7.69
CA ASN A 33 -3.20 -45.06 7.50
C ASN A 33 -2.74 -45.25 6.03
N ASN A 34 -3.31 -44.45 5.10
CA ASN A 34 -3.07 -44.53 3.65
C ASN A 34 -3.53 -45.82 2.94
N GLU A 35 -4.42 -46.58 3.57
CA GLU A 35 -5.00 -47.80 3.03
C GLU A 35 -6.53 -47.80 3.12
N TYR A 36 -7.19 -48.39 2.13
CA TYR A 36 -8.62 -48.68 2.23
C TYR A 36 -8.83 -49.97 3.02
N VAL A 37 -9.55 -49.87 4.13
CA VAL A 37 -9.77 -50.98 5.07
C VAL A 37 -11.26 -51.23 5.28
N ASN A 38 -11.61 -52.49 5.49
CA ASN A 38 -12.97 -52.86 5.88
C ASN A 38 -13.22 -52.40 7.32
N SER A 39 -14.40 -51.83 7.57
CA SER A 39 -14.86 -51.55 8.93
C SER A 39 -15.00 -52.85 9.73
N LYS A 40 -14.52 -52.83 10.96
CA LYS A 40 -14.67 -53.91 11.96
C LYS A 40 -16.07 -53.95 12.56
N ASN A 41 -16.91 -52.97 12.26
CA ASN A 41 -18.33 -53.00 12.58
C ASN A 41 -19.09 -53.78 11.50
N ASP A 42 -19.92 -54.71 11.95
CA ASP A 42 -20.77 -55.52 11.08
C ASP A 42 -21.88 -54.68 10.43
N LYS A 43 -22.31 -53.58 11.08
CA LYS A 43 -23.31 -52.67 10.52
C LYS A 43 -22.75 -51.88 9.33
N LYS A 44 -23.60 -51.65 8.33
CA LYS A 44 -23.30 -50.86 7.12
C LYS A 44 -24.35 -49.77 6.93
N LEU A 45 -23.99 -48.73 6.18
CA LEU A 45 -24.90 -47.64 5.83
C LEU A 45 -25.59 -47.94 4.51
N GLU A 46 -26.87 -47.55 4.46
CA GLU A 46 -27.67 -47.46 3.23
C GLU A 46 -27.73 -46.01 2.78
N VAL A 47 -27.46 -45.79 1.49
CA VAL A 47 -27.46 -44.46 0.88
C VAL A 47 -28.34 -44.49 -0.36
N PHE A 48 -29.22 -43.50 -0.47
CA PHE A 48 -30.25 -43.41 -1.50
C PHE A 48 -30.03 -42.18 -2.37
N ASN A 49 -30.48 -42.24 -3.62
CA ASN A 49 -30.46 -41.12 -4.53
C ASN A 49 -31.70 -40.23 -4.29
N PRO A 50 -31.54 -38.93 -3.97
CA PRO A 50 -32.68 -38.04 -3.70
C PRO A 50 -33.55 -37.72 -4.92
N LYS A 51 -33.03 -37.94 -6.14
CA LYS A 51 -33.74 -37.69 -7.41
C LYS A 51 -34.95 -38.59 -7.59
N ASP A 52 -34.89 -39.83 -7.14
CA ASP A 52 -35.90 -40.86 -7.39
C ASP A 52 -36.19 -41.76 -6.18
N GLY A 53 -35.31 -41.76 -5.17
CA GLY A 53 -35.38 -42.59 -3.98
C GLY A 53 -34.74 -43.97 -4.16
N GLU A 54 -34.00 -44.20 -5.25
CA GLU A 54 -33.35 -45.49 -5.52
C GLU A 54 -32.15 -45.74 -4.59
N LEU A 55 -31.92 -47.01 -4.25
CA LEU A 55 -30.79 -47.42 -3.42
C LEU A 55 -29.49 -47.34 -4.23
N VAL A 56 -28.54 -46.51 -3.78
CA VAL A 56 -27.22 -46.36 -4.42
C VAL A 56 -26.24 -47.41 -3.89
N ALA A 57 -26.19 -47.59 -2.57
CA ALA A 57 -25.39 -48.64 -1.93
C ALA A 57 -25.94 -48.98 -0.54
N ASN A 58 -25.84 -50.24 -0.13
CA ASN A 58 -26.21 -50.74 1.20
C ASN A 58 -25.04 -51.35 1.99
N ASN A 59 -23.83 -51.23 1.46
CA ASN A 59 -22.63 -51.85 2.00
C ASN A 59 -21.52 -50.83 2.29
N VAL A 60 -21.88 -49.57 2.54
CA VAL A 60 -20.91 -48.53 2.91
C VAL A 60 -20.46 -48.75 4.36
N ALA A 61 -19.16 -48.68 4.61
CA ALA A 61 -18.59 -48.90 5.94
C ALA A 61 -19.15 -47.91 6.98
N LEU A 62 -19.56 -48.44 8.14
CA LEU A 62 -19.88 -47.65 9.34
C LEU A 62 -18.77 -47.87 10.35
N ALA A 63 -17.95 -46.86 10.64
CA ALA A 63 -16.83 -47.00 11.58
C ALA A 63 -17.36 -47.14 13.01
N GLY A 64 -17.01 -48.26 13.66
CA GLY A 64 -17.28 -48.50 15.09
C GLY A 64 -16.14 -48.02 15.99
N GLU A 65 -16.23 -48.36 17.27
CA GLU A 65 -15.22 -48.00 18.28
C GLU A 65 -13.81 -48.48 17.91
N HIS A 66 -13.67 -49.74 17.47
CA HIS A 66 -12.38 -50.29 17.07
C HIS A 66 -11.77 -49.62 15.82
N ASP A 67 -12.60 -49.10 14.92
CA ASP A 67 -12.14 -48.40 13.73
C ASP A 67 -11.69 -46.97 14.08
N VAL A 68 -12.45 -46.29 14.95
CA VAL A 68 -12.08 -44.97 15.48
C VAL A 68 -10.78 -45.05 16.27
N GLU A 69 -10.62 -46.03 17.15
CA GLU A 69 -9.37 -46.24 17.89
C GLU A 69 -8.20 -46.50 16.93
N ALA A 70 -8.40 -47.32 15.89
CA ALA A 70 -7.36 -47.57 14.89
C ALA A 70 -6.93 -46.29 14.14
N ALA A 71 -7.89 -45.46 13.72
CA ALA A 71 -7.61 -44.19 13.06
C ALA A 71 -6.89 -43.21 13.99
N VAL A 72 -7.31 -43.11 15.25
CA VAL A 72 -6.67 -42.23 16.25
C VAL A 72 -5.27 -42.72 16.59
N ALA A 73 -5.07 -44.02 16.76
CA ALA A 73 -3.76 -44.61 17.02
C ALA A 73 -2.77 -44.34 15.86
N ALA A 74 -3.23 -44.48 14.61
CA ALA A 74 -2.41 -44.13 13.44
C ALA A 74 -2.05 -42.64 13.41
N ALA A 75 -3.00 -41.75 13.75
CA ALA A 75 -2.75 -40.32 13.82
C ALA A 75 -1.78 -39.93 14.94
N GLU A 76 -1.88 -40.56 16.12
CA GLU A 76 -0.93 -40.37 17.23
C GLU A 76 0.48 -40.84 16.85
N ALA A 77 0.59 -41.97 16.16
CA ALA A 77 1.88 -42.50 15.71
C ALA A 77 2.54 -41.57 14.67
N ALA A 78 1.75 -40.98 13.77
CA ALA A 78 2.25 -40.09 12.72
C ALA A 78 2.65 -38.69 13.24
N PHE A 79 1.95 -38.19 14.27
CA PHE A 79 2.06 -36.79 14.73
C PHE A 79 3.49 -36.33 15.07
N PRO A 80 4.32 -37.09 15.83
CA PRO A 80 5.68 -36.66 16.20
C PRO A 80 6.60 -36.39 15.01
N ALA A 81 6.46 -37.15 13.92
CA ALA A 81 7.20 -36.96 12.69
C ALA A 81 6.57 -35.83 11.86
N TRP A 82 5.24 -35.85 11.70
CA TRP A 82 4.50 -34.87 10.90
C TRP A 82 4.72 -33.42 11.37
N ARG A 83 4.66 -33.16 12.68
CA ARG A 83 4.88 -31.81 13.24
C ARG A 83 6.29 -31.26 12.99
N LYS A 84 7.26 -32.12 12.63
CA LYS A 84 8.66 -31.75 12.35
C LYS A 84 8.97 -31.62 10.86
N VAL A 85 8.05 -32.05 9.97
CA VAL A 85 8.19 -31.86 8.52
C VAL A 85 8.41 -30.39 8.22
N ALA A 86 9.31 -30.07 7.29
CA ALA A 86 9.64 -28.68 7.00
C ALA A 86 8.40 -27.95 6.44
N PRO A 87 8.23 -26.65 6.73
CA PRO A 87 7.14 -25.83 6.18
C PRO A 87 6.99 -25.95 4.66
N ARG A 88 8.11 -26.02 3.93
CA ARG A 88 8.15 -26.19 2.47
C ARG A 88 7.48 -27.49 2.02
N ASP A 89 7.87 -28.61 2.61
CA ASP A 89 7.36 -29.92 2.19
C ASP A 89 5.86 -30.06 2.49
N ARG A 90 5.40 -29.54 3.65
CA ARG A 90 3.96 -29.47 3.98
C ARG A 90 3.19 -28.64 2.96
N ARG A 91 3.72 -27.47 2.57
CA ARG A 91 3.13 -26.62 1.54
C ARG A 91 3.03 -27.35 0.21
N ASP A 92 4.10 -28.01 -0.22
CA ASP A 92 4.14 -28.67 -1.52
C ASP A 92 3.14 -29.84 -1.59
N MET A 93 2.97 -30.62 -0.50
CA MET A 93 1.90 -31.63 -0.40
C MET A 93 0.50 -31.03 -0.48
N MET A 94 0.25 -29.91 0.21
CA MET A 94 -1.06 -29.24 0.17
C MET A 94 -1.37 -28.60 -1.18
N THR A 95 -0.37 -28.01 -1.85
CA THR A 95 -0.50 -27.50 -3.22
C THR A 95 -0.75 -28.64 -4.20
N LYS A 96 -0.03 -29.76 -4.08
CA LYS A 96 -0.28 -30.96 -4.90
C LYS A 96 -1.70 -31.50 -4.69
N MET A 97 -2.19 -31.51 -3.45
CA MET A 97 -3.59 -31.89 -3.16
C MET A 97 -4.60 -31.00 -3.88
N ALA A 98 -4.38 -29.68 -3.91
CA ALA A 98 -5.25 -28.77 -4.64
C ALA A 98 -5.23 -29.03 -6.15
N ASP A 99 -4.07 -29.29 -6.73
CA ASP A 99 -3.95 -29.60 -8.15
C ASP A 99 -4.62 -30.94 -8.51
N LEU A 100 -4.55 -31.92 -7.61
CA LEU A 100 -5.26 -33.21 -7.74
C LEU A 100 -6.78 -33.03 -7.63
N LEU A 101 -7.26 -32.15 -6.74
CA LEU A 101 -8.67 -31.81 -6.63
C LEU A 101 -9.18 -31.18 -7.94
N ASP A 102 -8.47 -30.20 -8.49
CA ASP A 102 -8.83 -29.56 -9.76
C ASP A 102 -8.86 -30.59 -10.91
N ALA A 103 -7.85 -31.45 -10.99
CA ALA A 103 -7.74 -32.50 -11.99
C ALA A 103 -8.90 -33.52 -11.92
N ASN A 104 -9.48 -33.74 -10.73
CA ASN A 104 -10.52 -34.73 -10.48
C ASN A 104 -11.91 -34.09 -10.24
N THR A 105 -12.08 -32.81 -10.58
CA THR A 105 -13.30 -32.04 -10.33
C THR A 105 -14.56 -32.76 -10.81
N HIS A 106 -14.52 -33.30 -12.03
CA HIS A 106 -15.70 -33.96 -12.62
C HIS A 106 -16.12 -35.20 -11.81
N ALA A 107 -15.18 -36.11 -11.56
CA ALA A 107 -15.44 -37.35 -10.83
C ALA A 107 -15.93 -37.08 -9.40
N LEU A 108 -15.28 -36.15 -8.68
CA LEU A 108 -15.66 -35.80 -7.31
C LEU A 108 -17.05 -35.15 -7.25
N ALA A 109 -17.36 -34.23 -8.17
CA ALA A 109 -18.67 -33.59 -8.22
C ALA A 109 -19.79 -34.57 -8.61
N GLU A 110 -19.52 -35.55 -9.50
CA GLU A 110 -20.46 -36.63 -9.78
C GLU A 110 -20.74 -37.48 -8.52
N LEU A 111 -19.70 -37.86 -7.78
CA LEU A 111 -19.83 -38.62 -6.53
C LEU A 111 -20.59 -37.85 -5.44
N THR A 112 -20.38 -36.53 -5.32
CA THR A 112 -21.18 -35.70 -4.40
C THR A 112 -22.65 -35.68 -4.83
N ARG A 113 -22.90 -35.32 -6.09
CA ARG A 113 -24.25 -35.11 -6.62
C ARG A 113 -25.10 -36.37 -6.53
N LEU A 114 -24.51 -37.55 -6.70
CA LEU A 114 -25.21 -38.82 -6.71
C LEU A 114 -26.15 -39.01 -5.50
N THR A 115 -25.77 -38.51 -4.32
CA THR A 115 -26.55 -38.66 -3.09
C THR A 115 -26.96 -37.32 -2.47
N LEU A 116 -26.38 -36.19 -2.92
CA LEU A 116 -26.84 -34.85 -2.53
C LEU A 116 -28.01 -34.35 -3.38
N GLY A 117 -28.03 -34.71 -4.67
CA GLY A 117 -29.00 -34.21 -5.64
C GLY A 117 -28.70 -32.80 -6.17
N ALA A 118 -27.54 -32.22 -5.90
CA ALA A 118 -27.22 -30.87 -6.39
C ALA A 118 -26.76 -30.89 -7.86
N PRO A 119 -27.24 -29.99 -8.75
CA PRO A 119 -26.78 -29.95 -10.14
C PRO A 119 -25.29 -29.59 -10.26
N PHE A 120 -24.62 -30.11 -11.29
CA PHE A 120 -23.17 -29.93 -11.48
C PHE A 120 -22.76 -28.47 -11.67
N GLY A 121 -23.43 -27.76 -12.59
CA GLY A 121 -23.06 -26.39 -12.97
C GLY A 121 -23.35 -25.37 -11.88
N SER A 122 -24.43 -25.53 -11.12
CA SER A 122 -24.83 -24.56 -10.10
C SER A 122 -24.17 -24.78 -8.74
N PHE A 123 -23.76 -26.01 -8.39
CA PHE A 123 -23.21 -26.30 -7.07
C PHE A 123 -22.07 -27.32 -7.07
N GLY A 124 -22.21 -28.45 -7.78
CA GLY A 124 -21.24 -29.57 -7.69
C GLY A 124 -19.80 -29.17 -8.03
N SER A 125 -19.60 -28.45 -9.14
CA SER A 125 -18.28 -27.93 -9.53
C SER A 125 -17.76 -26.84 -8.58
N PHE A 126 -18.65 -26.00 -8.06
CA PHE A 126 -18.31 -24.91 -7.15
C PHE A 126 -17.70 -25.43 -5.83
N GLU A 127 -18.26 -26.48 -5.23
CA GLU A 127 -17.74 -26.97 -3.94
C GLU A 127 -16.36 -27.64 -4.03
N VAL A 128 -16.06 -28.32 -5.16
CA VAL A 128 -14.75 -28.93 -5.37
C VAL A 128 -13.69 -27.85 -5.57
N ASN A 129 -13.99 -26.84 -6.38
CA ASN A 129 -13.12 -25.67 -6.57
C ASN A 129 -12.89 -24.92 -5.26
N MET A 130 -13.93 -24.76 -4.43
CA MET A 130 -13.79 -24.13 -3.11
C MET A 130 -12.87 -24.94 -2.19
N CYS A 131 -12.93 -26.27 -2.23
CA CYS A 131 -12.04 -27.14 -1.47
C CYS A 131 -10.59 -27.02 -1.96
N ALA A 132 -10.35 -27.08 -3.28
CA ALA A 132 -9.03 -26.91 -3.88
C ALA A 132 -8.42 -25.55 -3.50
N GLU A 133 -9.20 -24.47 -3.62
CA GLU A 133 -8.76 -23.13 -3.24
C GLU A 133 -8.49 -23.01 -1.74
N ALA A 134 -9.26 -23.68 -0.87
CA ALA A 134 -8.96 -23.72 0.56
C ALA A 134 -7.61 -24.37 0.85
N PHE A 135 -7.28 -25.48 0.19
CA PHE A 135 -5.95 -26.11 0.31
C PHE A 135 -4.84 -25.17 -0.17
N ARG A 136 -5.01 -24.47 -1.31
CA ARG A 136 -4.04 -23.47 -1.79
C ARG A 136 -3.88 -22.31 -0.83
N TYR A 137 -4.98 -21.75 -0.36
CA TYR A 137 -5.01 -20.62 0.57
C TYR A 137 -4.24 -20.94 1.84
N PHE A 138 -4.53 -22.11 2.46
CA PHE A 138 -3.86 -22.51 3.69
C PHE A 138 -2.43 -23.01 3.47
N ALA A 139 -2.09 -23.58 2.30
CA ALA A 139 -0.70 -23.84 1.94
C ALA A 139 0.12 -22.53 1.93
N GLY A 140 -0.48 -21.44 1.44
CA GLY A 140 0.10 -20.10 1.45
C GLY A 140 0.41 -19.55 2.84
N TRP A 141 -0.22 -20.06 3.91
CA TRP A 141 -0.03 -19.61 5.29
C TRP A 141 1.07 -20.35 6.06
N ILE A 142 1.51 -21.52 5.59
CA ILE A 142 2.35 -22.44 6.38
C ILE A 142 3.66 -21.80 6.85
N ASP A 143 4.27 -20.93 6.04
CA ASP A 143 5.50 -20.20 6.35
C ASP A 143 5.26 -18.73 6.75
N LYS A 144 3.99 -18.29 6.85
CA LYS A 144 3.58 -16.91 7.16
C LYS A 144 2.82 -16.76 8.48
N PHE A 145 2.37 -17.87 9.07
CA PHE A 145 1.68 -17.86 10.37
C PHE A 145 2.70 -17.80 11.52
N ALA A 146 3.20 -16.60 11.81
CA ALA A 146 4.21 -16.35 12.82
C ALA A 146 3.65 -16.47 14.26
N GLY A 147 4.56 -16.70 15.21
CA GLY A 147 4.32 -16.48 16.64
C GLY A 147 4.45 -15.01 17.03
N GLU A 148 4.45 -14.75 18.33
CA GLU A 148 4.58 -13.40 18.89
C GLU A 148 5.83 -13.34 19.78
N THR A 149 6.46 -12.18 19.85
CA THR A 149 7.52 -11.88 20.81
C THR A 149 7.09 -10.69 21.63
N TYR A 150 7.05 -10.84 22.94
CA TYR A 150 6.67 -9.76 23.84
C TYR A 150 7.93 -9.05 24.37
N PRO A 151 7.86 -7.73 24.62
CA PRO A 151 8.92 -6.98 25.29
C PRO A 151 9.35 -7.63 26.62
N GLN A 152 10.61 -7.44 27.00
CA GLN A 152 11.21 -8.04 28.20
C GLN A 152 11.05 -7.14 29.43
N ASP A 153 9.88 -6.53 29.62
CA ASP A 153 9.66 -5.51 30.67
C ASP A 153 9.85 -6.06 32.10
N ASP A 154 9.78 -7.39 32.30
CA ASP A 154 10.02 -8.07 33.58
C ASP A 154 11.35 -8.86 33.61
N GLY A 155 12.25 -8.63 32.66
CA GLY A 155 13.54 -9.33 32.57
C GLY A 155 13.47 -10.74 31.99
N PHE A 156 12.33 -11.16 31.44
CA PHE A 156 12.17 -12.44 30.75
C PHE A 156 11.90 -12.24 29.26
N LEU A 157 12.67 -12.92 28.40
CA LEU A 157 12.29 -13.08 27.01
C LEU A 157 11.06 -13.98 26.92
N LYS A 158 9.95 -13.41 26.45
CA LYS A 158 8.67 -14.10 26.24
C LYS A 158 8.47 -14.33 24.75
N ILE A 159 8.62 -15.58 24.32
CA ILE A 159 8.30 -16.01 22.95
C ILE A 159 7.03 -16.83 23.01
N VAL A 160 6.00 -16.42 22.27
CA VAL A 160 4.77 -17.17 22.09
C VAL A 160 4.80 -17.88 20.75
N ARG A 161 4.74 -19.21 20.76
CA ARG A 161 4.71 -20.03 19.56
C ARG A 161 3.31 -20.62 19.36
N ASN A 162 2.85 -20.64 18.11
CA ASN A 162 1.66 -21.38 17.72
C ASN A 162 2.03 -22.83 17.41
N GLU A 163 1.81 -23.75 18.36
CA GLU A 163 2.09 -25.18 18.20
C GLU A 163 0.85 -25.95 17.73
N PRO A 164 0.99 -26.98 16.86
CA PRO A 164 -0.13 -27.85 16.53
C PRO A 164 -0.68 -28.57 17.76
N LEU A 165 -1.99 -28.78 17.79
CA LEU A 165 -2.71 -29.44 18.88
C LEU A 165 -2.45 -30.94 18.98
N GLY A 166 -2.20 -31.62 17.86
CA GLY A 166 -2.05 -33.08 17.82
C GLY A 166 -3.00 -33.74 16.84
N VAL A 167 -3.74 -34.73 17.34
CA VAL A 167 -4.80 -35.41 16.58
C VAL A 167 -6.07 -34.57 16.63
N THR A 168 -6.60 -34.20 15.47
CA THR A 168 -7.80 -33.38 15.30
C THR A 168 -8.80 -34.09 14.41
N ALA A 169 -10.09 -33.82 14.58
CA ALA A 169 -11.12 -34.42 13.74
C ALA A 169 -12.11 -33.38 13.22
N GLY A 170 -12.54 -33.57 11.97
CA GLY A 170 -13.58 -32.79 11.32
C GLY A 170 -14.82 -33.64 11.08
N ILE A 171 -15.96 -33.20 11.59
CA ILE A 171 -17.26 -33.81 11.33
C ILE A 171 -18.02 -32.84 10.41
N ILE A 172 -18.30 -33.26 9.19
CA ILE A 172 -18.87 -32.40 8.14
C ILE A 172 -20.31 -32.79 7.80
N PRO A 173 -21.15 -31.82 7.40
CA PRO A 173 -22.53 -32.06 7.03
C PRO A 173 -22.62 -32.58 5.60
N TRP A 174 -23.84 -32.91 5.18
CA TRP A 174 -24.13 -33.40 3.84
C TRP A 174 -24.33 -32.30 2.79
N ASN A 175 -24.56 -31.05 3.18
CA ASN A 175 -24.96 -30.01 2.25
C ASN A 175 -23.81 -29.36 1.47
N GLY A 176 -22.56 -29.57 1.90
CA GLY A 176 -21.36 -29.22 1.13
C GLY A 176 -20.24 -30.22 1.39
N PRO A 177 -20.37 -31.48 0.94
CA PRO A 177 -19.55 -32.61 1.34
C PRO A 177 -18.06 -32.45 1.04
N ILE A 178 -17.70 -31.77 -0.05
CA ILE A 178 -16.29 -31.52 -0.38
C ILE A 178 -15.86 -30.13 0.07
N GLY A 179 -16.71 -29.13 -0.08
CA GLY A 179 -16.38 -27.76 0.33
C GLY A 179 -15.95 -27.64 1.80
N ASN A 180 -16.66 -28.34 2.70
CA ASN A 180 -16.34 -28.35 4.13
C ASN A 180 -15.02 -29.09 4.45
N VAL A 181 -14.54 -29.98 3.58
CA VAL A 181 -13.26 -30.66 3.78
C VAL A 181 -12.14 -29.64 3.75
N GLY A 182 -12.10 -28.78 2.73
CA GLY A 182 -11.07 -27.75 2.59
C GLY A 182 -11.04 -26.78 3.78
N MET A 183 -12.22 -26.34 4.24
CA MET A 183 -12.35 -25.41 5.37
C MET A 183 -11.86 -25.99 6.72
N LYS A 184 -11.88 -27.32 6.89
CA LYS A 184 -11.45 -28.00 8.12
C LYS A 184 -10.06 -28.63 8.02
N ALA A 185 -9.81 -29.40 6.97
CA ALA A 185 -8.54 -30.10 6.75
C ALA A 185 -7.43 -29.13 6.37
N GLY A 186 -7.72 -28.11 5.55
CA GLY A 186 -6.76 -27.08 5.14
C GLY A 186 -6.01 -26.45 6.31
N PRO A 187 -6.69 -25.77 7.26
CA PRO A 187 -6.01 -25.14 8.40
C PRO A 187 -5.41 -26.17 9.38
N ALA A 188 -6.01 -27.36 9.54
CA ALA A 188 -5.48 -28.42 10.39
C ALA A 188 -4.12 -28.92 9.90
N LEU A 189 -4.03 -29.25 8.61
CA LEU A 189 -2.81 -29.79 7.99
C LEU A 189 -1.73 -28.71 7.86
N ALA A 190 -2.11 -27.47 7.51
CA ALA A 190 -1.18 -26.35 7.41
C ALA A 190 -0.42 -26.07 8.72
N THR A 191 -1.15 -26.15 9.84
CA THR A 191 -0.60 -25.96 11.19
C THR A 191 0.19 -27.17 11.71
N GLY A 192 0.20 -28.29 11.00
CA GLY A 192 0.96 -29.50 11.35
C GLY A 192 0.20 -30.49 12.24
N ASN A 193 -1.13 -30.44 12.28
CA ASN A 193 -1.96 -31.44 12.96
C ASN A 193 -2.16 -32.68 12.08
N CYS A 194 -2.43 -33.83 12.72
CA CYS A 194 -3.06 -34.96 12.04
C CYS A 194 -4.58 -34.75 12.04
N PHE A 195 -5.25 -35.12 10.95
CA PHE A 195 -6.66 -34.83 10.72
C PHE A 195 -7.45 -36.09 10.33
N ILE A 196 -8.53 -36.35 11.07
CA ILE A 196 -9.48 -37.43 10.80
C ILE A 196 -10.81 -36.81 10.35
N LEU A 197 -11.20 -37.08 9.10
CA LEU A 197 -12.46 -36.61 8.54
C LEU A 197 -13.57 -37.64 8.75
N LYS A 198 -14.73 -37.21 9.24
CA LYS A 198 -15.96 -37.99 9.26
C LYS A 198 -17.03 -37.33 8.39
N PRO A 199 -17.18 -37.76 7.12
CA PRO A 199 -18.22 -37.23 6.24
C PRO A 199 -19.60 -37.70 6.68
N SER A 200 -20.63 -36.92 6.37
CA SER A 200 -22.03 -37.29 6.63
C SER A 200 -22.38 -38.63 5.98
N GLU A 201 -23.13 -39.45 6.71
CA GLU A 201 -23.69 -40.72 6.27
C GLU A 201 -24.55 -40.60 4.99
N LYS A 202 -25.08 -39.40 4.70
CA LYS A 202 -25.91 -39.14 3.51
C LYS A 202 -25.08 -38.90 2.24
N THR A 203 -23.82 -38.49 2.36
CA THR A 203 -22.96 -38.09 1.23
C THR A 203 -21.50 -38.53 1.42
N PRO A 204 -21.22 -39.84 1.59
CA PRO A 204 -19.89 -40.30 1.96
C PRO A 204 -18.91 -40.41 0.78
N PHE A 205 -19.42 -40.59 -0.46
CA PHE A 205 -18.61 -41.12 -1.57
C PHE A 205 -17.49 -40.19 -2.04
N ALA A 206 -17.80 -38.91 -2.26
CA ALA A 206 -16.79 -37.96 -2.73
C ALA A 206 -15.67 -37.77 -1.70
N ALA A 207 -16.02 -37.69 -0.41
CA ALA A 207 -15.03 -37.60 0.66
C ALA A 207 -14.16 -38.87 0.71
N LEU A 208 -14.74 -40.07 0.63
CA LEU A 208 -13.96 -41.31 0.61
C LEU A 208 -12.99 -41.40 -0.59
N ALA A 209 -13.41 -40.93 -1.77
CA ALA A 209 -12.57 -40.92 -2.97
C ALA A 209 -11.30 -40.05 -2.82
N LEU A 210 -11.28 -39.14 -1.84
CA LEU A 210 -10.08 -38.36 -1.53
C LEU A 210 -8.92 -39.22 -1.03
N GLY A 211 -9.15 -40.46 -0.57
CA GLY A 211 -8.06 -41.34 -0.11
C GLY A 211 -6.96 -41.55 -1.17
N ASP A 212 -7.34 -41.72 -2.44
CA ASP A 212 -6.40 -41.84 -3.56
C ASP A 212 -5.56 -40.57 -3.70
N LEU A 213 -6.23 -39.42 -3.61
CA LEU A 213 -5.63 -38.09 -3.76
C LEU A 213 -4.73 -37.76 -2.58
N ILE A 214 -5.10 -38.15 -1.36
CA ILE A 214 -4.30 -37.97 -0.14
C ILE A 214 -2.98 -38.73 -0.27
N LYS A 215 -3.05 -39.99 -0.72
CA LYS A 215 -1.89 -40.84 -0.92
C LYS A 215 -0.99 -40.28 -2.03
N GLU A 216 -1.59 -39.90 -3.16
CA GLU A 216 -0.86 -39.32 -4.30
C GLU A 216 -0.24 -37.95 -3.96
N ALA A 217 -0.93 -37.11 -3.18
CA ALA A 217 -0.40 -35.83 -2.71
C ALA A 217 0.86 -35.97 -1.84
N GLY A 218 1.11 -37.18 -1.30
CA GLY A 218 2.30 -37.50 -0.53
C GLY A 218 2.14 -37.32 0.98
N PHE A 219 0.92 -37.16 1.50
CA PHE A 219 0.71 -37.10 2.95
C PHE A 219 1.16 -38.40 3.62
N PRO A 220 1.96 -38.34 4.70
CA PRO A 220 2.40 -39.56 5.40
C PRO A 220 1.21 -40.37 5.94
N PRO A 221 1.36 -41.71 6.04
CA PRO A 221 0.34 -42.57 6.64
C PRO A 221 -0.09 -42.06 8.03
N GLY A 222 -1.40 -41.95 8.24
CA GLY A 222 -2.00 -41.50 9.51
C GLY A 222 -2.21 -39.98 9.63
N VAL A 223 -1.63 -39.17 8.73
CA VAL A 223 -1.75 -37.71 8.79
C VAL A 223 -3.12 -37.20 8.35
N PHE A 224 -3.66 -37.72 7.25
CA PHE A 224 -5.01 -37.38 6.77
C PHE A 224 -5.78 -38.67 6.51
N GLN A 225 -6.84 -38.89 7.29
CA GLN A 225 -7.62 -40.13 7.31
C GLN A 225 -9.11 -39.84 7.19
N ILE A 226 -9.89 -40.83 6.73
CA ILE A 226 -11.32 -40.69 6.47
C ILE A 226 -12.06 -41.89 7.05
N VAL A 227 -12.97 -41.63 7.99
CA VAL A 227 -13.82 -42.64 8.61
C VAL A 227 -15.29 -42.31 8.36
N THR A 228 -16.00 -43.16 7.63
CA THR A 228 -17.44 -42.99 7.42
C THR A 228 -18.24 -43.51 8.60
N GLY A 229 -19.43 -42.95 8.81
CA GLY A 229 -20.33 -43.40 9.86
C GLY A 229 -21.50 -42.45 10.04
N ASP A 230 -22.38 -42.74 10.99
CA ASP A 230 -23.51 -41.89 11.34
C ASP A 230 -23.18 -41.01 12.57
N GLY A 231 -24.20 -40.51 13.27
CA GLY A 231 -24.01 -39.76 14.52
C GLY A 231 -23.28 -40.53 15.63
N SER A 232 -23.33 -41.87 15.63
CA SER A 232 -22.64 -42.70 16.63
C SER A 232 -21.12 -42.63 16.47
N THR A 233 -20.60 -42.70 15.24
CA THR A 233 -19.18 -42.50 14.94
C THR A 233 -18.72 -41.08 15.29
N GLY A 234 -19.57 -40.08 15.03
CA GLY A 234 -19.30 -38.70 15.44
C GLY A 234 -19.19 -38.54 16.96
N ALA A 235 -20.06 -39.23 17.71
CA ALA A 235 -20.01 -39.25 19.17
C ALA A 235 -18.73 -39.92 19.70
N LEU A 236 -18.29 -41.03 19.10
CA LEU A 236 -17.03 -41.69 19.44
C LEU A 236 -15.83 -40.75 19.27
N LEU A 237 -15.74 -40.01 18.16
CA LEU A 237 -14.69 -39.01 17.96
C LEU A 237 -14.76 -37.87 18.98
N ALA A 238 -15.97 -37.38 19.28
CA ALA A 238 -16.19 -36.27 20.21
C ALA A 238 -15.90 -36.65 21.67
N SER A 239 -16.08 -37.91 22.07
CA SER A 239 -15.75 -38.42 23.40
C SER A 239 -14.34 -38.99 23.52
N HIS A 240 -13.63 -39.21 22.40
CA HIS A 240 -12.32 -39.84 22.40
C HIS A 240 -11.28 -39.06 23.22
N MET A 241 -10.54 -39.76 24.09
CA MET A 241 -9.60 -39.13 25.03
C MET A 241 -8.32 -38.59 24.39
N LYS A 242 -7.97 -39.08 23.19
CA LYS A 242 -6.75 -38.70 22.46
C LYS A 242 -6.96 -37.67 21.35
N VAL A 243 -8.22 -37.42 20.96
CA VAL A 243 -8.53 -36.33 20.02
C VAL A 243 -8.44 -35.01 20.78
N ARG A 244 -7.71 -34.02 20.24
CA ARG A 244 -7.42 -32.73 20.88
C ARG A 244 -8.32 -31.61 20.39
N LYS A 245 -8.96 -31.79 19.24
CA LYS A 245 -9.93 -30.84 18.68
C LYS A 245 -11.01 -31.52 17.83
N ILE A 246 -12.26 -31.06 17.96
CA ILE A 246 -13.35 -31.30 17.01
C ILE A 246 -13.67 -30.00 16.26
N SER A 247 -13.71 -30.06 14.94
CA SER A 247 -14.36 -29.04 14.11
C SER A 247 -15.64 -29.63 13.53
N PHE A 248 -16.79 -29.13 13.95
CA PHE A 248 -18.10 -29.64 13.57
C PHE A 248 -18.90 -28.59 12.80
N THR A 249 -19.48 -29.00 11.68
CA THR A 249 -20.52 -28.20 11.00
C THR A 249 -21.81 -29.02 10.93
N GLY A 250 -22.94 -28.44 11.32
CA GLY A 250 -24.22 -29.14 11.32
C GLY A 250 -25.31 -28.46 12.16
N SER A 251 -26.27 -29.22 12.68
CA SER A 251 -27.39 -28.63 13.43
C SER A 251 -26.98 -28.14 14.82
N THR A 252 -27.64 -27.09 15.31
CA THR A 252 -27.39 -26.52 16.65
C THR A 252 -27.58 -27.57 17.76
N SER A 253 -28.60 -28.42 17.66
CA SER A 253 -28.86 -29.48 18.64
C SER A 253 -27.74 -30.52 18.71
N THR A 254 -27.13 -30.86 17.57
CA THR A 254 -25.98 -31.78 17.52
C THR A 254 -24.71 -31.08 18.00
N GLY A 255 -24.51 -29.81 17.63
CA GLY A 255 -23.39 -29.00 18.10
C GLY A 255 -23.31 -28.93 19.63
N ARG A 256 -24.46 -28.74 20.32
CA ARG A 256 -24.54 -28.80 21.79
C ARG A 256 -24.07 -30.15 22.34
N LYS A 257 -24.53 -31.27 21.76
CA LYS A 257 -24.09 -32.61 22.18
C LYS A 257 -22.59 -32.82 21.98
N ILE A 258 -22.02 -32.34 20.86
CA ILE A 258 -20.58 -32.39 20.61
C ILE A 258 -19.82 -31.62 21.68
N GLN A 259 -20.26 -30.39 22.01
CA GLN A 259 -19.67 -29.57 23.06
C GLN A 259 -19.74 -30.28 24.42
N GLU A 260 -20.88 -30.86 24.78
CA GLU A 260 -21.06 -31.62 26.02
C GLU A 260 -20.13 -32.84 26.08
N MET A 261 -20.02 -33.62 25.01
CA MET A 261 -19.14 -34.80 24.97
C MET A 261 -17.66 -34.41 25.04
N ALA A 262 -17.27 -33.34 24.36
CA ALA A 262 -15.92 -32.78 24.46
C ALA A 262 -15.60 -32.34 25.89
N ALA A 263 -16.54 -31.66 26.56
CA ALA A 263 -16.40 -31.22 27.94
C ALA A 263 -16.32 -32.40 28.93
N LYS A 264 -17.18 -33.42 28.76
CA LYS A 264 -17.24 -34.61 29.62
C LYS A 264 -16.03 -35.54 29.49
N SER A 265 -15.31 -35.49 28.37
CA SER A 265 -14.18 -36.38 28.10
C SER A 265 -12.85 -35.78 28.54
N ASN A 266 -12.20 -34.98 27.68
CA ASN A 266 -10.84 -34.49 27.87
C ASN A 266 -10.69 -32.98 27.66
N LEU A 267 -11.80 -32.23 27.68
CA LEU A 267 -11.83 -30.78 27.41
C LEU A 267 -11.21 -30.40 26.06
N LYS A 268 -11.29 -31.29 25.06
CA LYS A 268 -10.81 -31.01 23.70
C LYS A 268 -11.44 -29.74 23.15
N ARG A 269 -10.68 -28.99 22.34
CA ARG A 269 -11.17 -27.77 21.72
C ARG A 269 -12.30 -28.08 20.74
N VAL A 270 -13.29 -27.20 20.65
CA VAL A 270 -14.40 -27.38 19.73
C VAL A 270 -14.59 -26.10 18.91
N THR A 271 -14.71 -26.25 17.60
CA THR A 271 -15.23 -25.20 16.71
C THR A 271 -16.56 -25.70 16.17
N LEU A 272 -17.60 -24.87 16.27
CA LEU A 272 -18.97 -25.19 15.88
C LEU A 272 -19.43 -24.18 14.84
N GLU A 273 -19.79 -24.65 13.65
CA GLU A 273 -20.52 -23.89 12.64
C GLU A 273 -21.92 -24.48 12.50
N LEU A 274 -22.94 -23.75 12.96
CA LEU A 274 -24.27 -24.28 13.19
C LEU A 274 -25.33 -23.65 12.26
N GLY A 275 -26.60 -23.87 12.57
CA GLY A 275 -27.71 -23.37 11.76
C GLY A 275 -27.81 -21.84 11.77
N GLY A 276 -28.58 -21.31 10.83
CA GLY A 276 -28.84 -19.88 10.71
C GLY A 276 -30.26 -19.55 10.28
N LYS A 277 -30.67 -18.32 10.59
CA LYS A 277 -31.92 -17.71 10.09
C LYS A 277 -31.64 -16.28 9.62
N SER A 278 -30.76 -16.19 8.63
CA SER A 278 -30.12 -14.94 8.19
C SER A 278 -31.12 -13.90 7.69
N PRO A 279 -31.12 -12.67 8.24
CA PRO A 279 -31.92 -11.58 7.74
C PRO A 279 -31.27 -10.87 6.55
N ALA A 280 -32.06 -10.51 5.54
CA ALA A 280 -31.70 -9.61 4.45
C ALA A 280 -32.60 -8.37 4.54
N VAL A 281 -32.02 -7.23 4.91
CA VAL A 281 -32.71 -5.96 5.14
C VAL A 281 -32.56 -5.07 3.92
N VAL A 282 -33.67 -4.64 3.31
CA VAL A 282 -33.71 -3.85 2.08
C VAL A 282 -34.37 -2.50 2.34
N PHE A 283 -33.57 -1.44 2.33
CA PHE A 283 -34.04 -0.06 2.51
C PHE A 283 -34.58 0.55 1.21
N ASP A 284 -35.37 1.62 1.31
CA ASP A 284 -36.03 2.29 0.18
C ASP A 284 -35.05 2.80 -0.88
N ASP A 285 -33.82 3.11 -0.49
CA ASP A 285 -32.77 3.61 -1.38
C ASP A 285 -31.92 2.49 -2.00
N ALA A 286 -32.22 1.22 -1.71
CA ALA A 286 -31.50 0.08 -2.25
C ALA A 286 -31.57 0.02 -3.79
N ASN A 287 -30.54 -0.54 -4.42
CA ASN A 287 -30.66 -1.00 -5.80
C ASN A 287 -31.60 -2.21 -5.81
N LEU A 288 -32.82 -2.01 -6.31
CA LEU A 288 -33.92 -2.96 -6.24
C LEU A 288 -33.59 -4.29 -6.95
N ASP A 289 -33.09 -4.23 -8.18
CA ASP A 289 -32.77 -5.42 -8.97
C ASP A 289 -31.65 -6.24 -8.32
N ASN A 290 -30.64 -5.56 -7.77
CA ASN A 290 -29.57 -6.22 -7.02
C ASN A 290 -30.11 -6.91 -5.76
N ALA A 291 -30.93 -6.22 -4.96
CA ALA A 291 -31.51 -6.79 -3.74
C ALA A 291 -32.40 -8.01 -4.03
N ILE A 292 -33.27 -7.93 -5.04
CA ILE A 292 -34.11 -9.05 -5.49
C ILE A 292 -33.23 -10.23 -5.92
N GLY A 293 -32.22 -9.98 -6.76
CA GLY A 293 -31.33 -11.01 -7.27
C GLY A 293 -30.56 -11.74 -6.15
N TRP A 294 -30.03 -11.00 -5.17
CA TRP A 294 -29.30 -11.59 -4.05
C TRP A 294 -30.20 -12.41 -3.12
N CYS A 295 -31.37 -11.90 -2.75
CA CYS A 295 -32.30 -12.62 -1.89
C CYS A 295 -32.80 -13.92 -2.56
N ALA A 296 -33.15 -13.86 -3.85
CA ALA A 296 -33.71 -15.03 -4.54
C ALA A 296 -32.64 -16.09 -4.77
N ASN A 297 -31.44 -15.70 -5.21
CA ASN A 297 -30.33 -16.65 -5.37
C ASN A 297 -29.88 -17.22 -4.01
N GLY A 298 -29.88 -16.41 -2.95
CA GLY A 298 -29.48 -16.84 -1.61
C GLY A 298 -30.34 -17.97 -1.04
N ILE A 299 -31.66 -17.93 -1.24
CA ILE A 299 -32.56 -18.99 -0.76
C ILE A 299 -32.70 -20.17 -1.72
N THR A 300 -32.41 -20.00 -3.02
CA THR A 300 -32.56 -21.07 -4.02
C THR A 300 -31.27 -21.86 -4.28
N THR A 301 -30.11 -21.32 -3.91
CA THR A 301 -28.82 -22.04 -4.03
C THR A 301 -28.87 -23.33 -3.21
N ASN A 302 -28.45 -24.44 -3.84
CA ASN A 302 -28.48 -25.79 -3.25
C ASN A 302 -29.86 -26.16 -2.64
N THR A 303 -30.94 -25.70 -3.29
CA THR A 303 -32.32 -25.92 -2.84
C THR A 303 -32.56 -25.38 -1.41
N GLY A 304 -31.89 -24.28 -1.06
CA GLY A 304 -31.99 -23.63 0.26
C GLY A 304 -31.34 -24.40 1.40
N GLN A 305 -30.59 -25.47 1.11
CA GLN A 305 -29.88 -26.29 2.09
C GLN A 305 -28.52 -25.64 2.43
N VAL A 306 -28.55 -24.39 2.86
CA VAL A 306 -27.38 -23.56 3.16
C VAL A 306 -27.60 -22.89 4.52
N CYS A 307 -26.67 -23.07 5.46
CA CYS A 307 -26.80 -22.56 6.83
C CYS A 307 -26.94 -21.02 6.91
N PHE A 308 -26.37 -20.30 5.94
CA PHE A 308 -26.43 -18.84 5.85
C PHE A 308 -27.43 -18.32 4.81
N ALA A 309 -28.38 -19.14 4.37
CA ALA A 309 -29.40 -18.74 3.39
C ALA A 309 -30.22 -17.52 3.87
N ALA A 310 -30.48 -16.59 2.94
CA ALA A 310 -31.33 -15.41 3.14
C ALA A 310 -32.80 -15.81 3.31
N SER A 311 -33.12 -16.33 4.50
CA SER A 311 -34.43 -16.95 4.80
C SER A 311 -35.43 -15.99 5.43
N ARG A 312 -34.99 -14.83 5.92
CA ARG A 312 -35.85 -13.71 6.33
C ARG A 312 -35.50 -12.50 5.49
N VAL A 313 -36.42 -12.03 4.67
CA VAL A 313 -36.26 -10.83 3.85
C VAL A 313 -37.15 -9.76 4.43
N TYR A 314 -36.57 -8.61 4.77
CA TYR A 314 -37.29 -7.46 5.29
C TYR A 314 -37.15 -6.31 4.31
N VAL A 315 -38.25 -5.70 3.90
CA VAL A 315 -38.25 -4.63 2.90
C VAL A 315 -38.99 -3.39 3.43
N GLN A 316 -38.39 -2.22 3.22
CA GLN A 316 -38.95 -0.97 3.71
C GLN A 316 -40.24 -0.61 2.95
N ALA A 317 -41.18 0.01 3.67
CA ALA A 317 -42.54 0.25 3.20
C ALA A 317 -42.63 1.03 1.86
N GLY A 318 -41.69 1.93 1.55
CA GLY A 318 -41.72 2.76 0.35
C GLY A 318 -41.48 2.00 -0.95
N ILE A 319 -40.75 0.88 -0.90
CA ILE A 319 -40.46 0.02 -2.06
C ILE A 319 -41.08 -1.38 -1.98
N TYR A 320 -41.80 -1.70 -0.90
CA TYR A 320 -42.32 -3.04 -0.61
C TYR A 320 -43.07 -3.68 -1.78
N ASP A 321 -44.09 -3.00 -2.32
CA ASP A 321 -44.93 -3.57 -3.39
C ASP A 321 -44.14 -3.84 -4.68
N LYS A 322 -43.17 -2.97 -5.01
CA LYS A 322 -42.28 -3.15 -6.17
C LYS A 322 -41.34 -4.34 -5.97
N PHE A 323 -40.79 -4.48 -4.75
CA PHE A 323 -39.94 -5.62 -4.40
C PHE A 323 -40.74 -6.93 -4.46
N VAL A 324 -41.93 -6.98 -3.86
CA VAL A 324 -42.82 -8.16 -3.88
C VAL A 324 -43.09 -8.61 -5.32
N ALA A 325 -43.45 -7.68 -6.21
CA ALA A 325 -43.73 -8.00 -7.61
C ALA A 325 -42.51 -8.59 -8.34
N GLY A 326 -41.34 -7.96 -8.21
CA GLY A 326 -40.12 -8.44 -8.85
C GLY A 326 -39.57 -9.74 -8.23
N TYR A 327 -39.64 -9.86 -6.91
CA TYR A 327 -39.22 -11.06 -6.17
C TYR A 327 -40.10 -12.25 -6.50
N LYS A 328 -41.43 -12.07 -6.53
CA LYS A 328 -42.37 -13.11 -6.95
C LYS A 328 -42.06 -13.60 -8.36
N LYS A 329 -41.91 -12.68 -9.33
CA LYS A 329 -41.59 -13.03 -10.72
C LYS A 329 -40.30 -13.87 -10.81
N LEU A 330 -39.22 -13.42 -10.15
CA LEU A 330 -37.96 -14.16 -10.17
C LEU A 330 -38.08 -15.54 -9.50
N MET A 331 -38.85 -15.65 -8.42
CA MET A 331 -39.08 -16.94 -7.76
C MET A 331 -39.93 -17.90 -8.62
N GLU A 332 -40.90 -17.39 -9.40
CA GLU A 332 -41.64 -18.18 -10.40
C GLU A 332 -40.71 -18.68 -11.52
N GLU A 333 -39.79 -17.85 -12.00
CA GLU A 333 -38.74 -18.25 -12.94
C GLU A 333 -37.83 -19.34 -12.34
N LYS A 334 -37.46 -19.22 -11.05
CA LYS A 334 -36.66 -20.24 -10.35
C LYS A 334 -37.37 -21.59 -10.21
N ILE A 335 -38.70 -21.61 -10.07
CA ILE A 335 -39.48 -22.86 -10.06
C ILE A 335 -39.28 -23.64 -11.37
N GLN A 336 -39.17 -22.96 -12.51
CA GLN A 336 -38.94 -23.60 -13.81
C GLN A 336 -37.54 -24.23 -13.91
N GLY A 337 -36.59 -23.78 -13.09
CA GLY A 337 -35.24 -24.32 -12.99
C GLY A 337 -35.11 -25.57 -12.12
N VAL A 338 -36.19 -26.02 -11.47
CA VAL A 338 -36.20 -27.25 -10.66
C VAL A 338 -36.37 -28.46 -11.56
N GLY A 339 -35.48 -29.45 -11.45
CA GLY A 339 -35.55 -30.64 -12.29
C GLY A 339 -34.50 -31.68 -11.96
N ASP A 340 -34.31 -32.61 -12.89
CA ASP A 340 -33.32 -33.68 -12.79
C ASP A 340 -31.90 -33.09 -12.64
N PRO A 341 -31.17 -33.37 -11.54
CA PRO A 341 -29.83 -32.81 -11.33
C PRO A 341 -28.79 -33.26 -12.36
N ASP A 342 -29.07 -34.27 -13.18
CA ASP A 342 -28.21 -34.71 -14.28
C ASP A 342 -28.46 -33.96 -15.60
N ALA A 343 -29.54 -33.20 -15.70
CA ALA A 343 -29.87 -32.43 -16.89
C ALA A 343 -29.16 -31.06 -16.89
N ASP A 344 -28.54 -30.69 -18.01
CA ASP A 344 -27.77 -29.44 -18.14
C ASP A 344 -28.59 -28.16 -17.89
N ALA A 345 -29.89 -28.18 -18.18
CA ALA A 345 -30.79 -27.05 -17.98
C ALA A 345 -31.23 -26.86 -16.52
N THR A 346 -31.00 -27.84 -15.65
CA THR A 346 -31.46 -27.81 -14.27
C THR A 346 -30.52 -26.97 -13.40
N THR A 347 -31.11 -26.04 -12.67
CA THR A 347 -30.36 -25.14 -11.77
C THR A 347 -30.63 -25.42 -10.28
N ILE A 348 -31.75 -26.08 -9.96
CA ILE A 348 -32.17 -26.45 -8.61
C ILE A 348 -32.55 -27.94 -8.58
N GLY A 349 -31.98 -28.70 -7.64
CA GLY A 349 -32.22 -30.14 -7.48
C GLY A 349 -33.21 -30.49 -6.36
N PRO A 350 -33.39 -31.78 -6.02
CA PRO A 350 -34.23 -32.20 -4.90
C PRO A 350 -33.58 -31.86 -3.53
N LEU A 351 -34.36 -32.04 -2.47
CA LEU A 351 -33.83 -32.11 -1.09
C LEU A 351 -33.09 -33.43 -0.87
N VAL A 352 -32.09 -33.43 0.02
CA VAL A 352 -31.12 -34.54 0.16
C VAL A 352 -31.72 -35.91 0.51
N ASP A 353 -32.83 -35.96 1.24
CA ASP A 353 -33.48 -37.21 1.63
C ASP A 353 -34.94 -37.03 2.04
N ARG A 354 -35.60 -38.16 2.32
CA ARG A 354 -36.99 -38.20 2.77
C ARG A 354 -37.22 -37.42 4.06
N ALA A 355 -36.32 -37.52 5.03
CA ALA A 355 -36.48 -36.84 6.32
C ALA A 355 -36.46 -35.31 6.15
N GLN A 356 -35.56 -34.79 5.32
CA GLN A 356 -35.55 -33.37 4.99
C GLN A 356 -36.74 -32.95 4.15
N PHE A 357 -37.18 -33.79 3.20
CA PHE A 357 -38.40 -33.54 2.44
C PHE A 357 -39.64 -33.41 3.33
N GLU A 358 -39.83 -34.33 4.27
CA GLU A 358 -40.94 -34.32 5.23
C GLU A 358 -40.85 -33.11 6.16
N ARG A 359 -39.64 -32.76 6.64
CA ARG A 359 -39.41 -31.57 7.46
C ARG A 359 -39.81 -30.29 6.72
N VAL A 360 -39.26 -30.06 5.52
CA VAL A 360 -39.51 -28.84 4.73
C VAL A 360 -40.98 -28.76 4.30
N SER A 361 -41.55 -29.86 3.83
CA SER A 361 -42.98 -29.93 3.48
C SER A 361 -43.87 -29.62 4.68
N GLY A 362 -43.52 -30.14 5.87
CA GLY A 362 -44.24 -29.82 7.10
C GLY A 362 -44.19 -28.34 7.47
N PHE A 363 -43.03 -27.68 7.31
CA PHE A 363 -42.92 -26.22 7.50
C PHE A 363 -43.74 -25.43 6.50
N MET A 364 -43.73 -25.82 5.21
CA MET A 364 -44.55 -25.16 4.19
C MET A 364 -46.05 -25.29 4.51
N GLU A 365 -46.49 -26.47 4.96
CA GLU A 365 -47.91 -26.68 5.25
C GLU A 365 -48.38 -25.90 6.48
N ARG A 366 -47.59 -25.90 7.56
CA ARG A 366 -47.88 -25.04 8.72
C ARG A 366 -47.72 -23.55 8.41
N GLY A 367 -46.82 -23.20 7.49
CA GLY A 367 -46.61 -21.82 7.05
C GLY A 367 -47.85 -21.18 6.42
N LYS A 368 -48.70 -21.97 5.75
CA LYS A 368 -49.97 -21.50 5.16
C LYS A 368 -50.95 -20.93 6.18
N THR A 369 -50.83 -21.28 7.47
CA THR A 369 -51.65 -20.70 8.55
C THR A 369 -50.93 -19.60 9.32
N GLN A 370 -49.63 -19.38 9.08
CA GLN A 370 -48.79 -18.40 9.78
C GLN A 370 -48.52 -17.14 8.96
N GLY A 371 -48.83 -17.16 7.66
CA GLY A 371 -48.74 -16.02 6.75
C GLY A 371 -49.37 -16.32 5.39
N LYS A 372 -49.31 -15.34 4.48
CA LYS A 372 -49.89 -15.44 3.14
C LYS A 372 -48.88 -16.05 2.18
N LEU A 373 -49.27 -17.11 1.47
CA LEU A 373 -48.43 -17.72 0.44
C LEU A 373 -48.34 -16.82 -0.80
N LEU A 374 -47.15 -16.31 -1.12
CA LEU A 374 -46.91 -15.44 -2.27
C LEU A 374 -46.63 -16.23 -3.56
N VAL A 375 -45.81 -17.28 -3.45
CA VAL A 375 -45.39 -18.17 -4.55
C VAL A 375 -44.97 -19.54 -4.01
N GLY A 376 -45.15 -20.60 -4.80
CA GLY A 376 -44.67 -21.95 -4.50
C GLY A 376 -45.61 -22.74 -3.57
N GLY A 377 -45.04 -23.45 -2.60
CA GLY A 377 -45.77 -24.16 -1.55
C GLY A 377 -46.23 -25.58 -1.90
N ASN A 378 -45.81 -26.12 -3.05
CA ASN A 378 -46.18 -27.47 -3.50
C ASN A 378 -44.96 -28.36 -3.78
N ARG A 379 -45.20 -29.67 -3.72
CA ARG A 379 -44.29 -30.69 -4.26
C ARG A 379 -44.25 -30.61 -5.78
N ILE A 380 -43.10 -30.92 -6.38
CA ILE A 380 -42.98 -31.13 -7.83
C ILE A 380 -42.88 -32.62 -8.13
N GLY A 381 -43.80 -33.13 -8.95
CA GLY A 381 -43.84 -34.55 -9.35
C GLY A 381 -44.15 -35.52 -8.20
N ASN A 382 -44.12 -36.82 -8.51
CA ASN A 382 -44.49 -37.89 -7.57
C ASN A 382 -43.30 -38.77 -7.13
N LYS A 383 -42.12 -38.56 -7.74
CA LYS A 383 -40.87 -39.27 -7.45
C LYS A 383 -39.78 -38.28 -7.02
N GLY A 384 -38.84 -38.73 -6.21
CA GLY A 384 -37.81 -37.87 -5.63
C GLY A 384 -38.33 -36.84 -4.64
N PHE A 385 -37.42 -36.03 -4.12
CA PHE A 385 -37.68 -35.09 -3.02
C PHE A 385 -37.73 -33.63 -3.47
N TYR A 386 -38.46 -33.35 -4.56
CA TYR A 386 -38.55 -32.01 -5.15
C TYR A 386 -39.65 -31.14 -4.52
N VAL A 387 -39.30 -29.89 -4.21
CA VAL A 387 -40.22 -28.87 -3.69
C VAL A 387 -40.08 -27.58 -4.48
N GLN A 388 -41.18 -26.83 -4.61
CA GLN A 388 -41.13 -25.49 -5.21
C GLN A 388 -40.41 -24.50 -4.29
N PRO A 389 -39.51 -23.65 -4.80
CA PRO A 389 -39.13 -22.42 -4.13
C PRO A 389 -40.37 -21.65 -3.64
N THR A 390 -40.40 -21.34 -2.35
CA THR A 390 -41.62 -20.87 -1.65
C THR A 390 -41.35 -19.57 -0.91
N VAL A 391 -42.28 -18.62 -0.99
CA VAL A 391 -42.21 -17.37 -0.22
C VAL A 391 -43.53 -17.14 0.52
N PHE A 392 -43.44 -16.87 1.81
CA PHE A 392 -44.56 -16.40 2.62
C PHE A 392 -44.40 -14.90 2.92
N GLU A 393 -45.47 -14.14 2.79
CA GLU A 393 -45.55 -12.72 3.17
C GLU A 393 -46.48 -12.50 4.36
N ASP A 394 -46.38 -11.34 5.00
CA ASP A 394 -47.21 -10.94 6.15
C ASP A 394 -47.20 -11.99 7.28
N VAL A 395 -46.00 -12.47 7.62
CA VAL A 395 -45.80 -13.50 8.65
C VAL A 395 -45.62 -12.85 10.02
N GLY A 396 -46.36 -13.34 11.03
CA GLY A 396 -46.27 -12.80 12.40
C GLY A 396 -44.89 -13.00 13.05
N ASP A 397 -44.52 -12.10 13.97
CA ASP A 397 -43.18 -12.08 14.60
C ASP A 397 -42.86 -13.36 15.41
N ASP A 398 -43.88 -14.07 15.91
CA ASP A 398 -43.72 -15.34 16.66
C ASP A 398 -43.94 -16.59 15.80
N ALA A 399 -44.09 -16.44 14.48
CA ALA A 399 -44.33 -17.56 13.58
C ALA A 399 -43.14 -18.54 13.55
N GLU A 400 -43.45 -19.84 13.56
CA GLU A 400 -42.46 -20.92 13.51
C GLU A 400 -41.56 -20.80 12.26
N ILE A 401 -42.13 -20.46 11.11
CA ILE A 401 -41.39 -20.30 9.84
C ILE A 401 -40.45 -19.09 9.83
N LEU A 402 -40.67 -18.10 10.71
CA LEU A 402 -39.80 -16.95 10.89
C LEU A 402 -38.68 -17.26 11.89
N ARG A 403 -38.98 -17.99 12.97
CA ARG A 403 -38.04 -18.27 14.07
C ARG A 403 -37.09 -19.43 13.80
N ASN A 404 -37.58 -20.51 13.19
CA ASN A 404 -36.83 -21.76 13.06
C ASN A 404 -36.18 -21.91 11.68
N GLU A 405 -34.98 -22.51 11.66
CA GLU A 405 -34.31 -22.90 10.43
C GLU A 405 -35.09 -24.02 9.71
N ILE A 406 -35.50 -23.75 8.47
CA ILE A 406 -36.26 -24.69 7.63
C ILE A 406 -35.31 -25.62 6.87
N PHE A 407 -34.19 -25.07 6.38
CA PHE A 407 -33.18 -25.76 5.59
C PHE A 407 -33.71 -26.34 4.27
N GLY A 408 -34.48 -25.51 3.57
CA GLY A 408 -35.07 -25.75 2.25
C GLY A 408 -35.36 -24.40 1.57
N PRO A 409 -35.90 -24.37 0.35
CA PRO A 409 -36.00 -23.15 -0.45
C PRO A 409 -37.24 -22.33 -0.05
N VAL A 410 -37.35 -21.98 1.24
CA VAL A 410 -38.49 -21.28 1.83
C VAL A 410 -38.03 -19.99 2.51
N ALA A 411 -38.46 -18.85 1.98
CA ALA A 411 -38.21 -17.53 2.54
C ALA A 411 -39.46 -16.90 3.17
N VAL A 412 -39.26 -16.06 4.17
CA VAL A 412 -40.28 -15.16 4.71
C VAL A 412 -39.97 -13.73 4.25
N LEU A 413 -40.98 -13.01 3.77
CA LEU A 413 -40.91 -11.63 3.30
C LEU A 413 -41.81 -10.74 4.17
N ASN A 414 -41.21 -9.87 4.98
CA ASN A 414 -41.94 -8.97 5.86
C ASN A 414 -41.60 -7.50 5.57
N LYS A 415 -42.53 -6.62 5.94
CA LYS A 415 -42.40 -5.16 5.80
C LYS A 415 -41.85 -4.53 7.07
N PHE A 416 -41.08 -3.45 6.93
CA PHE A 416 -40.69 -2.58 8.05
C PHE A 416 -40.78 -1.10 7.65
N THR A 417 -40.77 -0.20 8.65
CA THR A 417 -40.89 1.25 8.38
C THR A 417 -39.64 2.02 8.79
N THR A 418 -39.06 1.71 9.95
CA THR A 418 -37.95 2.48 10.55
C THR A 418 -36.67 1.66 10.69
N GLU A 419 -35.52 2.33 10.75
CA GLU A 419 -34.19 1.71 10.91
C GLU A 419 -34.07 1.00 12.27
N GLU A 420 -34.62 1.60 13.32
CA GLU A 420 -34.60 1.07 14.70
C GLU A 420 -35.45 -0.20 14.83
N GLU A 421 -36.65 -0.20 14.22
CA GLU A 421 -37.53 -1.36 14.18
C GLU A 421 -36.84 -2.56 13.51
N ILE A 422 -36.18 -2.32 12.37
CA ILE A 422 -35.61 -3.43 11.61
C ILE A 422 -34.35 -4.00 12.26
N ILE A 423 -33.54 -3.19 12.93
CA ILE A 423 -32.41 -3.69 13.72
C ILE A 423 -32.92 -4.64 14.81
N ALA A 424 -33.95 -4.24 15.55
CA ALA A 424 -34.55 -5.07 16.58
C ALA A 424 -35.10 -6.39 16.02
N LYS A 425 -35.88 -6.35 14.93
CA LYS A 425 -36.44 -7.56 14.28
C LYS A 425 -35.38 -8.46 13.66
N ALA A 426 -34.32 -7.89 13.08
CA ALA A 426 -33.24 -8.67 12.49
C ALA A 426 -32.46 -9.42 13.57
N ASN A 427 -32.21 -8.80 14.72
CA ASN A 427 -31.49 -9.38 15.86
C ASN A 427 -32.34 -10.29 16.75
N ASP A 428 -33.66 -10.22 16.65
CA ASP A 428 -34.62 -11.07 17.38
C ASP A 428 -34.64 -12.53 16.84
N SER A 429 -33.49 -13.19 16.99
CA SER A 429 -33.25 -14.58 16.67
C SER A 429 -32.20 -15.14 17.60
N THR A 430 -32.31 -16.43 17.95
CA THR A 430 -31.25 -17.15 18.66
C THR A 430 -30.03 -17.41 17.77
N TYR A 431 -30.19 -17.30 16.45
CA TYR A 431 -29.14 -17.43 15.46
C TYR A 431 -28.42 -16.10 15.21
N GLY A 432 -27.21 -16.19 14.67
CA GLY A 432 -26.37 -15.04 14.33
C GLY A 432 -25.27 -15.39 13.34
N LEU A 433 -25.58 -16.13 12.27
CA LEU A 433 -24.58 -16.58 11.30
C LEU A 433 -24.20 -15.49 10.29
N MET A 434 -25.17 -15.06 9.49
CA MET A 434 -25.00 -14.08 8.41
C MET A 434 -26.17 -13.10 8.43
N ALA A 435 -25.94 -11.85 8.04
CA ALA A 435 -26.97 -10.88 7.68
C ALA A 435 -26.61 -10.14 6.39
N GLY A 436 -27.59 -9.50 5.75
CA GLY A 436 -27.41 -8.64 4.58
C GLY A 436 -28.14 -7.31 4.75
N VAL A 437 -27.53 -6.21 4.31
CA VAL A 437 -28.10 -4.87 4.34
C VAL A 437 -27.99 -4.26 2.94
N PHE A 438 -29.11 -3.89 2.33
CA PHE A 438 -29.17 -3.28 1.00
C PHE A 438 -29.59 -1.82 1.12
N THR A 439 -28.69 -0.90 0.74
CA THR A 439 -28.87 0.56 0.81
C THR A 439 -27.76 1.24 -0.01
N GLN A 440 -28.00 2.46 -0.49
CA GLN A 440 -27.00 3.30 -1.16
C GLN A 440 -26.38 4.32 -0.19
N ASP A 441 -27.00 4.53 0.98
CA ASP A 441 -26.48 5.35 2.07
C ASP A 441 -25.36 4.62 2.82
N ILE A 442 -24.14 5.12 2.67
CA ILE A 442 -22.95 4.59 3.35
C ILE A 442 -23.02 4.69 4.87
N ASN A 443 -23.62 5.76 5.42
CA ASN A 443 -23.73 5.93 6.87
C ASN A 443 -24.70 4.91 7.45
N ARG A 444 -25.83 4.70 6.78
CA ARG A 444 -26.78 3.63 7.14
C ARG A 444 -26.13 2.26 7.04
N ALA A 445 -25.45 1.98 5.92
CA ALA A 445 -24.78 0.71 5.72
C ALA A 445 -23.83 0.37 6.88
N MET A 446 -23.00 1.34 7.30
CA MET A 446 -22.05 1.13 8.40
C MET A 446 -22.74 1.04 9.77
N ARG A 447 -23.76 1.87 10.05
CA ARG A 447 -24.51 1.80 11.32
C ARG A 447 -25.27 0.48 11.46
N VAL A 448 -26.10 0.15 10.49
CA VAL A 448 -26.93 -1.06 10.53
C VAL A 448 -26.04 -2.30 10.54
N ALA A 449 -24.95 -2.32 9.76
CA ALA A 449 -24.04 -3.47 9.79
C ALA A 449 -23.32 -3.65 11.14
N ALA A 450 -23.03 -2.56 11.86
CA ALA A 450 -22.43 -2.63 13.20
C ALA A 450 -23.43 -3.10 14.27
N GLU A 451 -24.71 -2.76 14.11
CA GLU A 451 -25.78 -3.09 15.05
C GLU A 451 -26.36 -4.51 14.84
N LEU A 452 -26.09 -5.16 13.71
CA LEU A 452 -26.58 -6.52 13.46
C LEU A 452 -25.74 -7.58 14.17
N ASP A 453 -26.38 -8.38 15.02
CA ASP A 453 -25.78 -9.46 15.80
C ASP A 453 -25.50 -10.71 14.95
N SER A 454 -24.68 -10.59 13.91
CA SER A 454 -24.27 -11.70 13.06
C SER A 454 -22.75 -11.78 12.96
N GLY A 455 -22.22 -13.00 12.86
CA GLY A 455 -20.79 -13.19 12.68
C GLY A 455 -20.27 -12.69 11.32
N MET A 456 -21.18 -12.50 10.35
CA MET A 456 -20.91 -11.90 9.05
C MET A 456 -22.06 -10.99 8.62
N VAL A 457 -21.75 -9.82 8.08
CA VAL A 457 -22.75 -8.89 7.52
C VAL A 457 -22.31 -8.41 6.14
N GLY A 458 -23.13 -8.67 5.13
CA GLY A 458 -22.94 -8.19 3.77
C GLY A 458 -23.64 -6.86 3.53
N VAL A 459 -22.97 -5.90 2.90
CA VAL A 459 -23.58 -4.66 2.41
C VAL A 459 -23.80 -4.78 0.89
N ASN A 460 -25.04 -4.63 0.45
CA ASN A 460 -25.51 -4.85 -0.92
C ASN A 460 -25.26 -6.27 -1.47
N CYS A 461 -25.07 -7.24 -0.58
CA CYS A 461 -24.98 -8.67 -0.87
C CYS A 461 -25.40 -9.49 0.37
N VAL A 462 -25.72 -10.77 0.17
CA VAL A 462 -26.01 -11.73 1.25
C VAL A 462 -25.69 -13.14 0.76
N SER A 463 -25.57 -14.11 1.68
CA SER A 463 -25.33 -15.52 1.37
C SER A 463 -24.03 -15.79 0.60
N MET A 464 -22.91 -15.25 1.08
CA MET A 464 -21.58 -15.41 0.48
C MET A 464 -20.54 -15.82 1.52
N CYS A 465 -19.57 -16.65 1.11
CA CYS A 465 -18.45 -17.09 1.92
C CYS A 465 -17.14 -16.78 1.19
N PHE A 466 -16.09 -16.42 1.95
CA PHE A 466 -14.76 -16.14 1.42
C PHE A 466 -13.71 -16.86 2.26
N LEU A 467 -12.62 -17.31 1.63
CA LEU A 467 -11.50 -17.96 2.33
C LEU A 467 -10.58 -16.95 3.05
N ASN A 468 -10.53 -15.71 2.57
CA ASN A 468 -9.67 -14.66 3.13
C ASN A 468 -10.31 -13.86 4.28
N ALA A 469 -11.59 -14.08 4.57
CA ALA A 469 -12.29 -13.45 5.69
C ALA A 469 -12.80 -14.53 6.66
N PRO A 470 -12.84 -14.26 7.98
CA PRO A 470 -13.37 -15.23 8.95
C PRO A 470 -14.84 -15.51 8.66
N PHE A 471 -15.17 -16.79 8.56
CA PHE A 471 -16.53 -17.27 8.43
C PHE A 471 -16.96 -17.90 9.75
N GLY A 472 -18.12 -17.52 10.27
CA GLY A 472 -18.76 -18.31 11.32
C GLY A 472 -19.71 -17.55 12.23
N GLY A 473 -20.45 -18.28 13.04
CA GLY A 473 -21.61 -17.76 13.77
C GLY A 473 -21.31 -17.00 15.07
N SER A 474 -22.20 -16.06 15.38
CA SER A 474 -22.43 -15.51 16.73
C SER A 474 -23.66 -16.19 17.36
N LYS A 475 -23.92 -15.96 18.65
CA LYS A 475 -25.06 -16.56 19.39
C LYS A 475 -25.06 -18.08 19.28
N GLU A 476 -26.20 -18.71 18.97
CA GLU A 476 -26.32 -20.16 18.83
C GLU A 476 -25.92 -20.69 17.45
N SER A 477 -25.47 -19.82 16.55
CA SER A 477 -24.99 -20.21 15.22
C SER A 477 -23.55 -20.73 15.22
N GLY A 478 -22.82 -20.66 16.33
CA GLY A 478 -21.49 -21.25 16.38
C GLY A 478 -20.56 -20.70 17.45
N VAL A 479 -19.42 -21.35 17.58
CA VAL A 479 -18.29 -20.93 18.43
C VAL A 479 -17.00 -21.16 17.66
N GLY A 480 -16.17 -20.12 17.57
CA GLY A 480 -14.97 -20.11 16.74
C GLY A 480 -15.25 -19.55 15.34
N ARG A 481 -14.25 -19.63 14.46
CA ARG A 481 -14.35 -19.19 13.07
C ARG A 481 -13.60 -20.17 12.17
N GLU A 482 -14.15 -20.44 11.00
CA GLU A 482 -13.47 -21.02 9.86
C GLU A 482 -12.89 -19.93 8.95
N ASN A 483 -12.07 -20.33 7.99
CA ASN A 483 -11.37 -19.46 7.04
C ASN A 483 -10.40 -18.45 7.70
N ALA A 484 -9.67 -17.72 6.84
CA ALA A 484 -8.67 -16.72 7.20
C ALA A 484 -7.61 -17.21 8.21
N ILE A 485 -6.88 -16.27 8.81
CA ILE A 485 -5.93 -16.56 9.89
C ILE A 485 -6.62 -17.10 11.15
N ASN A 486 -7.90 -16.78 11.34
CA ASN A 486 -8.69 -17.19 12.51
C ASN A 486 -8.81 -18.72 12.59
N ALA A 487 -9.00 -19.41 11.47
CA ALA A 487 -9.03 -20.87 11.45
C ALA A 487 -7.70 -21.47 11.92
N LEU A 488 -6.55 -20.92 11.50
CA LEU A 488 -5.23 -21.41 11.93
C LEU A 488 -5.07 -21.33 13.45
N ARG A 489 -5.48 -20.21 14.05
CA ARG A 489 -5.48 -20.02 15.51
C ARG A 489 -6.34 -21.06 16.23
N MET A 490 -7.45 -21.49 15.62
CA MET A 490 -8.32 -22.52 16.20
C MET A 490 -7.68 -23.91 16.17
N PHE A 491 -6.65 -24.13 15.35
CA PHE A 491 -5.90 -25.39 15.21
C PHE A 491 -4.50 -25.36 15.86
N THR A 492 -4.15 -24.30 16.60
CA THR A 492 -2.88 -24.19 17.32
C THR A 492 -3.06 -23.82 18.78
N ASP A 493 -2.17 -24.28 19.65
CA ASP A 493 -2.03 -23.79 21.01
C ASP A 493 -0.90 -22.76 21.11
N THR A 494 -1.13 -21.69 21.87
CA THR A 494 -0.14 -20.65 22.12
C THR A 494 0.74 -21.07 23.30
N LYS A 495 1.96 -21.51 23.00
CA LYS A 495 2.95 -21.82 24.03
C LYS A 495 3.84 -20.63 24.30
N THR A 496 3.79 -20.12 25.52
CA THR A 496 4.72 -19.09 25.98
C THR A 496 5.96 -19.77 26.57
N THR A 497 7.11 -19.56 25.94
CA THR A 497 8.41 -19.90 26.52
C THR A 497 8.98 -18.65 27.15
N ARG A 498 9.32 -18.74 28.44
CA ARG A 498 10.16 -17.76 29.13
C ARG A 498 11.57 -18.27 29.13
N HIS A 499 12.49 -17.48 28.59
CA HIS A 499 13.92 -17.74 28.73
C HIS A 499 14.50 -16.74 29.73
N VAL A 500 15.10 -17.28 30.79
CA VAL A 500 16.00 -16.53 31.68
C VAL A 500 17.38 -16.78 31.14
N ASP A 501 18.13 -15.73 30.83
CA ASP A 501 19.57 -15.90 30.68
C ASP A 501 20.15 -16.27 32.04
N VAL A 502 20.38 -17.57 32.24
CA VAL A 502 21.05 -18.10 33.42
C VAL A 502 22.53 -17.76 33.29
N TYR A 503 22.91 -16.54 33.67
CA TYR A 503 24.20 -16.37 34.32
C TYR A 503 24.11 -17.07 35.67
N LEU A 504 24.50 -18.34 35.71
CA LEU A 504 24.92 -19.01 36.94
C LEU A 504 26.12 -18.22 37.46
N SER A 505 25.85 -17.17 38.23
CA SER A 505 26.84 -16.67 39.16
C SER A 505 27.03 -17.78 40.19
N ASN A 506 28.18 -18.45 40.13
CA ASN A 506 28.73 -19.17 41.27
C ASN A 506 28.92 -18.16 42.40
N ARG A 507 27.88 -17.91 43.20
CA ARG A 507 27.96 -17.25 44.49
C ARG A 507 27.02 -17.92 45.48
N ASP A 508 27.41 -19.13 45.85
CA ASP A 508 27.27 -19.64 47.22
C ASP A 508 28.61 -20.23 47.65
N MET A 509 29.57 -19.35 47.92
CA MET A 509 30.62 -19.58 48.93
C MET A 509 30.97 -18.25 49.59
N VAL A 510 30.23 -18.00 50.66
CA VAL A 510 30.72 -17.55 51.98
C VAL A 510 32.03 -16.75 52.00
N GLY A 511 31.88 -15.47 52.32
CA GLY A 511 32.72 -14.81 53.32
C GLY A 511 33.93 -14.03 52.82
N ILE A 512 34.05 -12.82 53.37
CA ILE A 512 35.27 -12.06 53.73
C ILE A 512 35.35 -10.67 53.07
N LEU A 513 35.09 -9.67 53.93
CA LEU A 513 35.71 -8.34 54.06
C LEU A 513 35.55 -7.26 52.97
N HIS A 514 34.73 -6.27 53.35
CA HIS A 514 35.01 -4.83 53.47
C HIS A 514 35.24 -3.93 52.22
N PRO A 515 34.88 -2.64 52.34
CA PRO A 515 34.84 -1.67 51.24
C PRO A 515 36.20 -0.98 51.09
N HIS A 516 36.61 -0.62 49.87
CA HIS A 516 37.36 0.62 49.56
C HIS A 516 37.72 0.73 48.06
N THR A 517 37.53 1.96 47.57
CA THR A 517 38.32 2.72 46.58
C THR A 517 38.35 2.30 45.11
N MET A 518 37.96 3.29 44.28
CA MET A 518 38.37 3.51 42.90
C MET A 518 39.86 3.21 42.68
N ALA A 519 40.18 2.45 41.63
CA ALA A 519 41.30 2.71 40.71
C ALA A 519 41.22 1.73 39.53
N ASP A 520 41.23 2.30 38.33
CA ASP A 520 41.83 1.80 37.09
C ASP A 520 41.73 0.29 36.78
N PHE A 521 40.71 -0.06 36.00
CA PHE A 521 40.85 -1.17 35.05
C PHE A 521 41.12 -0.63 33.65
N ILE A 522 42.36 -0.88 33.23
CA ILE A 522 42.93 -0.68 31.91
C ILE A 522 41.96 -1.22 30.85
N VAL A 523 41.36 -0.31 30.10
CA VAL A 523 40.60 -0.59 28.87
C VAL A 523 41.59 -1.16 27.85
N PRO A 524 41.31 -2.32 27.20
CA PRO A 524 42.13 -2.78 26.09
C PRO A 524 42.14 -1.70 25.00
N SER A 525 43.32 -1.15 24.73
CA SER A 525 43.59 -0.25 23.61
C SER A 525 43.42 -1.02 22.30
N GLY A 526 42.18 -1.03 21.78
CA GLY A 526 41.85 -1.69 20.52
C GLY A 526 40.38 -1.64 20.09
N THR A 527 39.47 -1.05 20.88
CA THR A 527 38.06 -0.91 20.50
C THR A 527 37.82 0.39 19.72
N SER A 528 37.29 0.30 18.50
CA SER A 528 36.88 1.46 17.70
C SER A 528 35.86 2.31 18.49
N PRO A 529 35.78 3.64 18.26
CA PRO A 529 34.83 4.52 18.95
C PRO A 529 33.38 4.00 18.90
N GLN A 530 33.00 3.37 17.79
CA GLN A 530 31.66 2.82 17.59
C GLN A 530 31.35 1.64 18.53
N ASN A 531 32.35 0.81 18.88
CA ASN A 531 32.18 -0.27 19.86
C ASN A 531 32.01 0.27 21.28
N ARG A 532 32.57 1.45 21.59
CA ARG A 532 32.38 2.13 22.88
C ARG A 532 30.96 2.70 22.99
N ASP A 533 30.43 3.27 21.91
CA ASP A 533 29.03 3.73 21.88
C ASP A 533 28.04 2.60 22.07
N ALA A 534 28.27 1.45 21.42
CA ALA A 534 27.46 0.25 21.61
C ALA A 534 27.46 -0.23 23.07
N ALA A 535 28.63 -0.24 23.73
CA ALA A 535 28.75 -0.60 25.14
C ALA A 535 28.08 0.43 26.06
N ARG A 536 28.31 1.73 25.83
CA ARG A 536 27.68 2.83 26.60
C ARG A 536 26.16 2.77 26.54
N ARG A 537 25.58 2.43 25.38
CA ARG A 537 24.13 2.33 25.23
C ARG A 537 23.52 1.23 26.07
N LEU A 538 24.21 0.10 26.25
CA LEU A 538 23.73 -1.01 27.10
C LEU A 538 23.54 -0.59 28.57
N GLU A 539 24.19 0.50 29.00
CA GLU A 539 24.09 1.05 30.36
C GLU A 539 23.09 2.23 30.46
N ALA A 540 22.53 2.68 29.34
CA ALA A 540 21.63 3.84 29.23
C ALA A 540 20.18 3.39 28.91
N PRO A 541 19.15 4.24 29.06
CA PRO A 541 17.77 3.86 28.72
C PRO A 541 17.59 3.58 27.22
N ILE A 542 16.43 3.01 26.87
CA ILE A 542 16.03 2.79 25.48
C ILE A 542 16.16 4.08 24.65
N HIS A 543 16.69 3.96 23.43
CA HIS A 543 16.92 5.08 22.51
C HIS A 543 17.89 6.17 23.00
N ALA A 544 18.70 5.94 24.05
CA ALA A 544 19.68 6.93 24.52
C ALA A 544 20.56 7.46 23.39
N GLU A 545 20.57 8.78 23.17
CA GLU A 545 21.19 9.42 22.02
C GLU A 545 22.74 9.36 22.06
N ARG A 546 23.38 8.97 20.94
CA ARG A 546 24.81 9.26 20.74
C ARG A 546 25.00 10.67 20.19
N HIS A 547 26.20 11.18 20.33
CA HIS A 547 26.56 12.40 19.61
C HIS A 547 26.65 12.10 18.11
N VAL A 548 26.03 12.92 17.26
CA VAL A 548 26.15 12.78 15.80
C VAL A 548 26.82 14.01 15.21
N ARG A 549 27.90 13.79 14.45
CA ARG A 549 28.63 14.82 13.72
C ARG A 549 28.23 14.82 12.26
N VAL A 550 27.62 15.92 11.79
CA VAL A 550 27.17 16.07 10.40
C VAL A 550 27.96 17.18 9.71
N VAL A 551 28.50 16.90 8.52
CA VAL A 551 29.02 17.95 7.62
C VAL A 551 28.03 18.14 6.49
N CYS A 552 27.58 19.38 6.31
CA CYS A 552 26.71 19.79 5.22
C CYS A 552 27.50 20.66 4.24
N VAL A 553 27.42 20.36 2.94
CA VAL A 553 28.17 21.08 1.91
C VAL A 553 27.25 22.03 1.17
N GLY A 554 27.43 23.34 1.36
CA GLY A 554 26.63 24.42 0.78
C GLY A 554 25.65 25.04 1.79
N ALA A 555 25.61 26.38 1.84
CA ALA A 555 24.69 27.17 2.67
C ALA A 555 23.65 27.93 1.82
N GLY A 556 23.17 27.30 0.75
CA GLY A 556 21.98 27.74 0.02
C GLY A 556 20.68 27.40 0.74
N ALA A 557 19.55 27.48 0.04
CA ALA A 557 18.23 27.16 0.60
C ALA A 557 18.20 25.78 1.31
N SER A 558 18.74 24.74 0.69
CA SER A 558 18.81 23.38 1.28
C SER A 558 19.64 23.30 2.55
N GLY A 559 20.86 23.87 2.54
CA GLY A 559 21.77 23.80 3.68
C GLY A 559 21.27 24.61 4.88
N LEU A 560 20.72 25.81 4.63
CA LEU A 560 20.11 26.63 5.68
C LEU A 560 18.89 25.96 6.30
N LEU A 561 18.01 25.36 5.49
CA LEU A 561 16.85 24.65 6.02
C LEU A 561 17.28 23.43 6.84
N PHE A 562 18.26 22.66 6.36
CA PHE A 562 18.77 21.51 7.10
C PHE A 562 19.38 21.93 8.45
N ALA A 563 20.16 23.02 8.48
CA ALA A 563 20.69 23.57 9.73
C ALA A 563 19.58 24.00 10.70
N TYR A 564 18.53 24.66 10.20
CA TYR A 564 17.36 25.01 11.00
C TYR A 564 16.65 23.78 11.57
N LYS A 565 16.42 22.74 10.75
CA LYS A 565 15.75 21.50 11.18
C LYS A 565 16.58 20.74 12.21
N MET A 566 17.90 20.63 12.00
CA MET A 566 18.82 20.05 12.99
C MET A 566 18.76 20.81 14.32
N GLN A 567 18.88 22.14 14.30
CA GLN A 567 18.79 22.97 15.52
C GLN A 567 17.42 22.85 16.21
N LYS A 568 16.34 22.75 15.45
CA LYS A 568 14.99 22.70 16.00
C LYS A 568 14.65 21.37 16.65
N HIS A 569 15.14 20.27 16.09
CA HIS A 569 14.69 18.92 16.45
C HIS A 569 15.71 18.09 17.24
N PHE A 570 16.98 18.50 17.29
CA PHE A 570 18.05 17.73 17.91
C PHE A 570 18.79 18.52 18.98
N GLN A 571 19.30 17.84 19.99
CA GLN A 571 20.11 18.44 21.06
C GLN A 571 21.55 17.93 21.06
N ASN A 572 21.76 16.63 20.85
CA ASN A 572 23.10 16.01 20.94
C ASN A 572 23.79 15.86 19.57
N PHE A 573 24.13 16.99 18.92
CA PHE A 573 24.76 16.97 17.60
C PHE A 573 25.83 18.06 17.43
N SER A 574 26.69 17.88 16.42
CA SER A 574 27.60 18.91 15.93
C SER A 574 27.41 19.07 14.42
N LEU A 575 27.15 20.29 13.95
CA LEU A 575 26.94 20.60 12.55
C LEU A 575 27.98 21.61 12.05
N ALA A 576 28.53 21.34 10.88
CA ALA A 576 29.34 22.31 10.13
C ALA A 576 28.81 22.37 8.71
N VAL A 577 28.50 23.59 8.26
CA VAL A 577 28.01 23.90 6.91
C VAL A 577 29.11 24.65 6.19
N TYR A 578 29.73 24.05 5.18
CA TYR A 578 30.82 24.68 4.42
C TYR A 578 30.27 25.32 3.15
N GLU A 579 30.44 26.63 3.01
CA GLU A 579 29.98 27.42 1.87
C GLU A 579 31.17 28.04 1.15
N LYS A 580 31.28 27.81 -0.16
CA LYS A 580 32.39 28.30 -0.97
C LYS A 580 32.35 29.82 -1.16
N ASN A 581 31.16 30.41 -1.05
CA ASN A 581 30.93 31.84 -1.29
C ASN A 581 31.17 32.69 -0.01
N PRO A 582 31.44 34.00 -0.16
CA PRO A 582 31.54 34.94 0.96
C PRO A 582 30.25 35.23 1.73
N ALA A 583 29.10 34.74 1.27
CA ALA A 583 27.80 34.88 1.95
C ALA A 583 26.95 33.63 1.70
N VAL A 584 25.83 33.50 2.43
CA VAL A 584 24.90 32.38 2.27
C VAL A 584 23.96 32.58 1.07
N ALA A 585 22.87 31.81 0.98
CA ALA A 585 21.85 31.85 -0.06
C ALA A 585 22.24 31.23 -1.43
N GLY A 586 23.49 30.76 -1.58
CA GLY A 586 23.91 29.87 -2.68
C GLY A 586 23.64 30.45 -4.07
N THR A 587 22.73 29.84 -4.84
CA THR A 587 22.34 30.30 -6.18
C THR A 587 21.93 31.78 -6.20
N TRP A 588 21.28 32.27 -5.14
CA TRP A 588 20.82 33.66 -5.06
C TRP A 588 21.93 34.65 -4.71
N TYR A 589 23.07 34.18 -4.21
CA TYR A 589 24.29 34.98 -4.10
C TYR A 589 24.98 35.15 -5.46
N GLU A 590 25.07 34.07 -6.25
CA GLU A 590 25.78 34.09 -7.54
C GLU A 590 25.01 34.82 -8.64
N ASN A 591 23.69 34.62 -8.71
CA ASN A 591 22.87 35.14 -9.80
C ASN A 591 22.39 36.57 -9.48
N ARG A 592 23.13 37.55 -9.99
CA ARG A 592 22.91 38.99 -9.75
C ARG A 592 22.77 39.81 -11.02
N TYR A 593 22.54 39.15 -12.15
CA TYR A 593 22.36 39.80 -13.44
C TYR A 593 21.06 40.65 -13.49
N PRO A 594 21.00 41.68 -14.36
CA PRO A 594 19.81 42.51 -14.53
C PRO A 594 18.57 41.69 -14.89
N GLY A 595 17.48 41.88 -14.16
CA GLY A 595 16.22 41.15 -14.37
C GLY A 595 16.15 39.77 -13.70
N CYS A 596 17.20 39.35 -12.96
CA CYS A 596 17.19 38.07 -12.26
C CYS A 596 16.04 37.98 -11.25
N ALA A 597 15.15 37.01 -11.44
CA ALA A 597 14.00 36.74 -10.57
C ALA A 597 13.64 35.24 -10.59
N CYS A 598 12.88 34.80 -9.58
CA CYS A 598 12.31 33.45 -9.54
C CYS A 598 11.10 33.34 -10.48
N ASP A 599 10.87 32.15 -11.04
CA ASP A 599 9.69 31.82 -11.83
C ASP A 599 8.49 31.37 -10.97
N VAL A 600 8.67 31.26 -9.65
CA VAL A 600 7.62 31.00 -8.66
C VAL A 600 7.26 32.30 -7.93
N PRO A 601 5.97 32.60 -7.71
CA PRO A 601 5.56 33.77 -6.94
C PRO A 601 6.23 33.86 -5.57
N SER A 602 6.66 35.05 -5.16
CA SER A 602 7.46 35.31 -3.95
C SER A 602 6.88 34.75 -2.67
N HIS A 603 5.59 34.95 -2.43
CA HIS A 603 4.93 34.40 -1.24
C HIS A 603 4.85 32.86 -1.22
N ASN A 604 5.14 32.18 -2.34
CA ASN A 604 5.24 30.72 -2.47
C ASN A 604 6.68 30.22 -2.65
N TYR A 605 7.61 31.10 -3.03
CA TYR A 605 9.05 30.86 -2.94
C TYR A 605 9.60 31.29 -1.56
N THR A 606 8.93 30.82 -0.51
CA THR A 606 9.30 30.93 0.91
C THR A 606 9.09 29.60 1.59
N TRP A 607 9.69 29.36 2.75
CA TRP A 607 9.37 28.17 3.53
C TRP A 607 7.90 28.18 3.95
N SER A 608 7.25 27.03 3.89
CA SER A 608 5.81 26.87 4.15
C SER A 608 5.41 27.44 5.52
N PHE A 609 6.29 27.28 6.50
CA PHE A 609 6.13 27.74 7.88
C PHE A 609 6.72 29.13 8.18
N GLU A 610 7.45 29.76 7.26
CA GLU A 610 8.12 31.05 7.47
C GLU A 610 7.73 32.05 6.36
N PRO A 611 6.50 32.58 6.39
CA PRO A 611 6.06 33.59 5.43
C PRO A 611 6.80 34.91 5.63
N LYS A 612 7.16 35.57 4.52
CA LYS A 612 7.55 36.98 4.51
C LYS A 612 6.34 37.84 4.14
N LEU A 613 6.09 38.90 4.92
CA LEU A 613 4.88 39.71 4.87
C LEU A 613 4.96 40.87 3.87
N ASP A 614 6.17 41.29 3.54
CA ASP A 614 6.48 42.57 2.93
C ASP A 614 7.24 42.43 1.60
N TRP A 615 7.02 41.33 0.88
CA TRP A 615 7.58 41.19 -0.47
C TRP A 615 7.18 42.40 -1.34
N PRO A 616 8.08 42.92 -2.18
CA PRO A 616 7.81 44.12 -2.96
C PRO A 616 6.95 43.84 -4.20
N ALA A 617 6.97 42.60 -4.72
CA ALA A 617 6.26 42.21 -5.94
C ALA A 617 5.99 40.69 -5.98
N VAL A 618 5.10 40.27 -6.89
CA VAL A 618 4.83 38.85 -7.19
C VAL A 618 6.11 38.14 -7.63
N TYR A 619 6.87 38.72 -8.57
CA TYR A 619 8.21 38.24 -8.94
C TYR A 619 9.26 39.30 -8.58
N PRO A 620 9.80 39.25 -7.35
CA PRO A 620 10.76 40.23 -6.87
C PRO A 620 12.15 39.94 -7.44
N PRO A 621 13.00 40.97 -7.55
CA PRO A 621 14.41 40.81 -7.92
C PRO A 621 15.16 39.83 -7.00
N SER A 622 16.22 39.22 -7.53
CA SER A 622 17.05 38.24 -6.80
C SER A 622 17.62 38.77 -5.49
N LYS A 623 17.88 40.08 -5.38
CA LYS A 623 18.33 40.72 -4.14
C LYS A 623 17.37 40.53 -2.97
N ASP A 624 16.06 40.55 -3.23
CA ASP A 624 15.04 40.43 -2.18
C ASP A 624 14.92 38.96 -1.74
N ILE A 625 15.15 38.02 -2.67
CA ILE A 625 15.21 36.58 -2.39
C ILE A 625 16.48 36.23 -1.60
N PHE A 626 17.61 36.81 -2.00
CA PHE A 626 18.85 36.74 -1.23
C PHE A 626 18.62 37.25 0.21
N ALA A 627 18.01 38.43 0.36
CA ALA A 627 17.69 38.99 1.66
C ALA A 627 16.79 38.07 2.49
N TYR A 628 15.78 37.42 1.90
CA TYR A 628 14.95 36.46 2.64
C TYR A 628 15.75 35.31 3.26
N PHE A 629 16.68 34.69 2.52
CA PHE A 629 17.51 33.62 3.06
C PHE A 629 18.57 34.12 4.05
N GLU A 630 19.10 35.32 3.81
CA GLU A 630 20.02 36.00 4.73
C GLU A 630 19.34 36.33 6.07
N ASP A 631 18.12 36.87 6.02
CA ASP A 631 17.26 37.18 7.15
C ASP A 631 16.88 35.90 7.90
N PHE A 632 16.54 34.82 7.18
CA PHE A 632 16.26 33.51 7.78
C PHE A 632 17.47 32.98 8.57
N ALA A 633 18.67 33.06 8.00
CA ALA A 633 19.90 32.66 8.68
C ALA A 633 20.19 33.52 9.92
N THR A 634 19.85 34.82 9.89
CA THR A 634 19.98 35.74 11.03
C THR A 634 18.95 35.45 12.11
N LYS A 635 17.68 35.38 11.73
CA LYS A 635 16.53 35.20 12.64
C LYS A 635 16.68 33.96 13.52
N TYR A 636 17.20 32.88 12.94
CA TYR A 636 17.36 31.60 13.63
C TYR A 636 18.81 31.33 14.08
N ASP A 637 19.71 32.32 13.99
CA ASP A 637 21.11 32.21 14.42
C ASP A 637 21.82 30.98 13.81
N LEU A 638 21.66 30.79 12.50
CA LEU A 638 22.20 29.62 11.80
C LEU A 638 23.68 29.80 11.41
N ARG A 639 24.18 31.04 11.39
CA ARG A 639 25.57 31.35 10.97
C ARG A 639 26.63 30.73 11.86
N LYS A 640 26.31 30.42 13.12
CA LYS A 640 27.23 29.69 14.00
C LYS A 640 27.65 28.31 13.47
N TYR A 641 26.85 27.72 12.59
CA TYR A 641 27.19 26.46 11.91
C TYR A 641 27.87 26.68 10.55
N VAL A 642 27.87 27.90 10.01
CA VAL A 642 28.28 28.17 8.63
C VAL A 642 29.71 28.71 8.56
N HIS A 643 30.54 28.05 7.75
CA HIS A 643 31.88 28.48 7.41
C HIS A 643 31.89 29.00 5.97
N LEU A 644 31.90 30.32 5.82
CA LEU A 644 31.93 31.01 4.53
C LEU A 644 33.33 30.99 3.91
N GLN A 645 33.43 31.09 2.59
CA GLN A 645 34.68 30.97 1.83
C GLN A 645 35.42 29.63 2.02
N HIS A 646 34.72 28.57 2.42
CA HIS A 646 35.27 27.24 2.62
C HIS A 646 34.70 26.28 1.58
N GLN A 647 35.52 25.91 0.60
CA GLN A 647 35.13 24.99 -0.47
C GLN A 647 35.51 23.56 -0.12
N VAL A 648 34.53 22.65 -0.09
CA VAL A 648 34.83 21.21 -0.02
C VAL A 648 35.41 20.74 -1.35
N ILE A 649 36.59 20.11 -1.28
CA ILE A 649 37.36 19.64 -2.44
C ILE A 649 37.49 18.12 -2.50
N GLY A 650 37.02 17.39 -1.48
CA GLY A 650 36.95 15.92 -1.48
C GLY A 650 36.39 15.35 -0.18
N ALA A 651 35.80 14.17 -0.24
CA ALA A 651 35.34 13.40 0.91
C ALA A 651 35.76 11.94 0.76
N TYR A 652 36.44 11.41 1.78
CA TYR A 652 37.04 10.08 1.74
C TYR A 652 36.60 9.27 2.94
N TRP A 653 36.08 8.06 2.72
CA TRP A 653 35.63 7.19 3.80
C TRP A 653 36.76 6.84 4.78
N ASP A 654 36.48 6.92 6.08
CA ASP A 654 37.36 6.48 7.15
C ASP A 654 36.85 5.16 7.74
N GLY A 655 37.46 4.04 7.38
CA GLY A 655 37.04 2.72 7.88
C GLY A 655 37.27 2.52 9.38
N ALA A 656 38.20 3.25 10.00
CA ALA A 656 38.54 3.08 11.41
C ALA A 656 37.60 3.87 12.33
N ARG A 657 37.20 5.08 11.91
CA ARG A 657 36.26 5.94 12.64
C ARG A 657 34.81 5.75 12.21
N GLY A 658 34.57 5.26 10.99
CA GLY A 658 33.29 5.32 10.28
C GLY A 658 32.98 6.75 9.83
N GLY A 659 32.29 6.90 8.70
CA GLY A 659 31.98 8.20 8.13
C GLY A 659 33.10 8.73 7.21
N TYR A 660 33.15 10.05 7.01
CA TYR A 660 34.00 10.69 6.01
C TYR A 660 34.99 11.66 6.62
N ASN A 661 36.23 11.61 6.13
CA ASN A 661 37.20 12.69 6.24
C ASN A 661 37.02 13.63 5.05
N VAL A 662 36.54 14.83 5.32
CA VAL A 662 36.23 15.87 4.34
C VAL A 662 37.43 16.83 4.23
N LYS A 663 37.89 17.09 3.01
CA LYS A 663 38.94 18.07 2.70
C LYS A 663 38.28 19.37 2.29
N ILE A 664 38.65 20.45 2.98
CA ILE A 664 38.07 21.77 2.80
C ILE A 664 39.19 22.76 2.51
N LYS A 665 39.08 23.48 1.41
CA LYS A 665 39.98 24.58 1.04
C LYS A 665 39.35 25.90 1.49
N ASP A 666 40.07 26.65 2.32
CA ASP A 666 39.75 28.06 2.56
C ASP A 666 40.15 28.86 1.32
N ASN A 667 39.18 29.48 0.67
CA ASN A 667 39.37 30.25 -0.55
C ASN A 667 40.07 31.60 -0.30
N SER A 668 40.06 32.11 0.93
CA SER A 668 40.73 33.36 1.30
C SER A 668 42.23 33.17 1.53
N SER A 669 42.63 32.08 2.20
CA SER A 669 44.03 31.78 2.52
C SER A 669 44.68 30.73 1.61
N GLY A 670 43.88 29.92 0.90
CA GLY A 670 44.34 28.77 0.12
C GLY A 670 44.66 27.52 0.93
N VAL A 671 44.58 27.58 2.27
CA VAL A 671 44.91 26.47 3.18
C VAL A 671 43.85 25.37 3.08
N VAL A 672 44.30 24.11 3.08
CA VAL A 672 43.41 22.94 3.09
C VAL A 672 43.37 22.33 4.49
N ILE A 673 42.19 22.29 5.08
CA ILE A 673 41.92 21.64 6.37
C ILE A 673 41.18 20.31 6.16
N SER A 674 41.17 19.48 7.20
CA SER A 674 40.43 18.22 7.23
C SER A 674 39.44 18.24 8.38
N ASP A 675 38.19 17.91 8.09
CA ASP A 675 37.12 17.75 9.07
C ASP A 675 36.55 16.33 8.97
N HIS A 676 35.92 15.83 10.03
CA HIS A 676 35.37 14.49 10.09
C HIS A 676 33.88 14.53 10.39
N CYS A 677 33.10 13.65 9.76
CA CYS A 677 31.67 13.51 10.03
C CYS A 677 31.18 12.07 9.94
N ASP A 678 30.18 11.74 10.75
CA ASP A 678 29.47 10.46 10.69
C ASP A 678 28.58 10.38 9.45
N ILE A 679 27.93 11.51 9.11
CA ILE A 679 27.01 11.67 7.98
C ILE A 679 27.43 12.88 7.15
N LEU A 680 27.57 12.66 5.84
CA LEU A 680 27.87 13.71 4.86
C LEU A 680 26.61 14.09 4.09
N VAL A 681 26.21 15.36 4.16
CA VAL A 681 25.04 15.89 3.46
C VAL A 681 25.52 16.84 2.36
N ASN A 682 25.25 16.51 1.11
CA ASN A 682 25.55 17.39 -0.02
C ASN A 682 24.35 18.28 -0.34
N ALA A 683 24.44 19.55 0.04
CA ALA A 683 23.44 20.60 -0.19
C ALA A 683 23.91 21.66 -1.22
N SER A 684 24.89 21.32 -2.06
CA SER A 684 25.53 22.28 -2.98
C SER A 684 24.62 22.77 -4.11
N GLY A 685 23.50 22.07 -4.34
CA GLY A 685 22.48 22.43 -5.33
C GLY A 685 22.90 22.17 -6.78
N ILE A 686 21.91 22.04 -7.67
CA ILE A 686 22.11 21.71 -9.09
C ILE A 686 22.32 22.95 -9.99
N LEU A 687 21.91 24.14 -9.55
CA LEU A 687 21.99 25.41 -10.30
C LEU A 687 22.99 26.40 -9.66
N ASN A 688 24.18 25.92 -9.32
CA ASN A 688 25.23 26.74 -8.68
C ASN A 688 26.65 26.29 -9.12
N ASN A 689 26.75 25.59 -10.25
CA ASN A 689 28.01 25.18 -10.88
C ASN A 689 28.05 25.68 -12.33
N TRP A 690 28.43 26.93 -12.55
CA TRP A 690 28.43 27.51 -13.89
C TRP A 690 29.75 27.26 -14.62
N ARG A 691 29.73 27.33 -15.95
CA ARG A 691 30.92 27.25 -16.80
C ARG A 691 30.74 28.11 -18.03
N TRP A 692 31.83 28.59 -18.60
CA TRP A 692 31.81 29.25 -19.90
C TRP A 692 31.27 28.29 -20.98
N PRO A 693 30.53 28.81 -21.98
CA PRO A 693 30.10 27.99 -23.10
C PRO A 693 31.32 27.53 -23.91
N ALA A 694 31.28 26.29 -24.38
CA ALA A 694 32.36 25.69 -25.16
C ALA A 694 32.33 26.19 -26.62
N ILE A 695 32.50 27.51 -26.81
CA ILE A 695 32.54 28.16 -28.12
C ILE A 695 34.02 28.41 -28.48
N PRO A 696 34.51 27.92 -29.63
CA PRO A 696 35.89 28.13 -30.04
C PRO A 696 36.26 29.62 -30.08
N GLY A 697 37.36 30.01 -29.45
CA GLY A 697 37.87 31.39 -29.46
C GLY A 697 37.20 32.36 -28.49
N LEU A 698 36.32 31.89 -27.59
CA LEU A 698 35.70 32.74 -26.57
C LEU A 698 36.74 33.44 -25.67
N ASP A 699 37.85 32.76 -25.39
CA ASP A 699 39.01 33.27 -24.65
C ASP A 699 39.77 34.39 -25.39
N LYS A 700 39.56 34.54 -26.71
CA LYS A 700 40.21 35.56 -27.54
C LYS A 700 39.44 36.87 -27.62
N TYR A 701 38.21 36.91 -27.12
CA TYR A 701 37.37 38.10 -27.16
C TYR A 701 38.00 39.23 -26.32
N LYS A 702 38.18 40.41 -26.91
CA LYS A 702 38.83 41.55 -26.24
C LYS A 702 37.86 42.51 -25.53
N GLY A 703 36.56 42.38 -25.77
CA GLY A 703 35.53 43.17 -25.09
C GLY A 703 35.21 42.65 -23.69
N THR A 704 34.18 43.21 -23.05
CA THR A 704 33.77 42.76 -21.70
C THR A 704 32.99 41.46 -21.81
N LEU A 705 33.50 40.38 -21.21
CA LEU A 705 32.86 39.06 -21.21
C LEU A 705 32.18 38.77 -19.86
N LEU A 706 30.88 38.48 -19.87
CA LEU A 706 30.09 38.22 -18.67
C LEU A 706 29.37 36.87 -18.75
N HIS A 707 29.24 36.19 -17.62
CA HIS A 707 28.32 35.05 -17.47
C HIS A 707 27.21 35.43 -16.49
N THR A 708 25.97 35.01 -16.75
CA THR A 708 24.83 35.41 -15.88
C THR A 708 25.00 34.94 -14.43
N ALA A 709 25.62 33.77 -14.20
CA ALA A 709 25.94 33.26 -12.86
C ALA A 709 27.27 33.77 -12.27
N ASN A 710 28.00 34.65 -12.97
CA ASN A 710 29.21 35.32 -12.48
C ASN A 710 29.22 36.76 -13.00
N TRP A 711 28.19 37.49 -12.57
CA TRP A 711 27.93 38.84 -13.03
C TRP A 711 28.79 39.84 -12.26
N ASP A 712 29.51 40.70 -12.98
CA ASP A 712 30.20 41.85 -12.43
C ASP A 712 29.20 43.04 -12.29
N PRO A 713 28.86 43.47 -11.06
CA PRO A 713 27.90 44.56 -10.85
C PRO A 713 28.38 45.91 -11.38
N ASP A 714 29.69 46.09 -11.58
CA ASP A 714 30.28 47.36 -12.00
C ASP A 714 30.29 47.54 -13.53
N THR A 715 29.87 46.52 -14.29
CA THR A 715 29.81 46.60 -15.76
C THR A 715 28.73 47.59 -16.22
N VAL A 716 29.16 48.62 -16.96
CA VAL A 716 28.29 49.64 -17.56
C VAL A 716 27.78 49.18 -18.93
N LEU A 717 26.45 49.04 -19.06
CA LEU A 717 25.77 48.67 -20.31
C LEU A 717 25.21 49.87 -21.09
N ASP A 718 25.12 51.05 -20.46
CA ASP A 718 24.49 52.23 -21.05
C ASP A 718 25.20 52.66 -22.34
N GLY A 719 24.45 52.76 -23.44
CA GLY A 719 24.97 53.17 -24.74
C GLY A 719 25.88 52.16 -25.44
N LYS A 720 26.08 50.95 -24.89
CA LYS A 720 26.90 49.89 -25.49
C LYS A 720 26.13 49.05 -26.51
N HIS A 721 26.85 48.41 -27.42
CA HIS A 721 26.34 47.31 -28.23
C HIS A 721 26.60 45.99 -27.50
N VAL A 722 25.54 45.32 -27.07
CA VAL A 722 25.63 44.13 -26.22
C VAL A 722 25.22 42.87 -27.00
N GLY A 723 26.08 41.86 -26.99
CA GLY A 723 25.76 40.52 -27.46
C GLY A 723 25.16 39.69 -26.33
N LEU A 724 24.03 39.01 -26.56
CA LEU A 724 23.40 38.11 -25.59
C LEU A 724 23.33 36.69 -26.17
N ILE A 725 24.10 35.76 -25.62
CA ILE A 725 24.09 34.36 -26.05
C ILE A 725 23.09 33.56 -25.22
N GLY A 726 22.07 33.02 -25.89
CA GLY A 726 21.11 32.09 -25.32
C GLY A 726 19.75 32.72 -24.97
N ASN A 727 18.69 31.94 -25.17
CA ASN A 727 17.30 32.27 -24.85
C ASN A 727 16.72 31.34 -23.76
N GLY A 728 17.55 30.81 -22.88
CA GLY A 728 17.11 30.10 -21.68
C GLY A 728 16.53 31.06 -20.64
N SER A 729 16.25 30.57 -19.42
CA SER A 729 15.60 31.38 -18.38
C SER A 729 16.34 32.68 -18.06
N SER A 730 17.68 32.67 -17.98
CA SER A 730 18.44 33.90 -17.77
C SER A 730 18.41 34.84 -18.99
N GLY A 731 18.51 34.32 -20.22
CA GLY A 731 18.46 35.14 -21.43
C GLY A 731 17.11 35.84 -21.62
N ILE A 732 16.02 35.13 -21.32
CA ILE A 732 14.65 35.67 -21.35
C ILE A 732 14.47 36.83 -20.37
N GLN A 733 15.15 36.79 -19.21
CA GLN A 733 15.09 37.85 -18.20
C GLN A 733 16.04 39.02 -18.49
N VAL A 734 17.24 38.73 -19.00
CA VAL A 734 18.27 39.75 -19.27
C VAL A 734 17.83 40.69 -20.40
N LEU A 735 17.37 40.16 -21.53
CA LEU A 735 17.02 40.97 -22.70
C LEU A 735 16.07 42.15 -22.38
N PRO A 736 14.88 41.94 -21.80
CA PRO A 736 13.98 43.05 -21.48
C PRO A 736 14.56 44.01 -20.43
N ALA A 737 15.43 43.53 -19.53
CA ALA A 737 16.03 44.34 -18.48
C ALA A 737 17.15 45.27 -18.96
N ILE A 738 17.83 44.92 -20.06
CA ILE A 738 18.97 45.70 -20.58
C ILE A 738 18.65 46.50 -21.85
N ARG A 739 17.65 46.09 -22.64
CA ARG A 739 17.39 46.68 -23.98
C ARG A 739 17.21 48.19 -23.97
N GLU A 740 16.65 48.77 -22.90
CA GLU A 740 16.35 50.21 -22.83
C GLU A 740 17.58 51.04 -22.44
N LYS A 741 18.64 50.38 -21.95
CA LYS A 741 19.91 50.96 -21.55
C LYS A 741 20.94 50.89 -22.67
N CYS A 742 20.95 49.80 -23.42
CA CYS A 742 21.91 49.54 -24.48
C CYS A 742 21.57 50.35 -25.75
N LYS A 743 22.60 50.77 -26.50
CA LYS A 743 22.43 51.36 -27.84
C LYS A 743 21.86 50.34 -28.82
N GLN A 744 22.37 49.11 -28.76
CA GLN A 744 21.92 47.99 -29.57
C GLN A 744 22.14 46.69 -28.79
N VAL A 745 21.24 45.71 -28.96
CA VAL A 745 21.41 44.37 -28.40
C VAL A 745 21.32 43.35 -29.54
N THR A 746 22.36 42.56 -29.74
CA THR A 746 22.34 41.41 -30.67
C THR A 746 22.14 40.14 -29.86
N THR A 747 20.98 39.50 -29.99
CA THR A 747 20.66 38.26 -29.27
C THR A 747 20.85 37.05 -30.17
N PHE A 748 21.67 36.10 -29.72
CA PHE A 748 22.00 34.87 -30.42
C PHE A 748 21.14 33.73 -29.91
N ILE A 749 20.29 33.19 -30.78
CA ILE A 749 19.33 32.13 -30.47
C ILE A 749 19.62 30.92 -31.32
N ARG A 750 19.97 29.80 -30.68
CA ARG A 750 20.27 28.54 -31.38
C ARG A 750 19.03 27.67 -31.61
N GLU A 751 18.14 27.61 -30.62
CA GLU A 751 16.97 26.72 -30.63
C GLU A 751 15.74 27.46 -30.05
N PRO A 752 14.52 27.17 -30.51
CA PRO A 752 13.30 27.81 -30.00
C PRO A 752 13.02 27.43 -28.54
N THR A 753 12.18 28.22 -27.87
CA THR A 753 11.79 27.98 -26.48
C THR A 753 10.35 28.42 -26.21
N TRP A 754 9.64 27.70 -25.36
CA TRP A 754 8.29 28.09 -24.92
C TRP A 754 8.39 29.25 -23.92
N VAL A 755 7.73 30.36 -24.22
CA VAL A 755 7.63 31.51 -23.32
C VAL A 755 6.19 31.58 -22.83
N SER A 756 5.98 31.32 -21.53
CA SER A 756 4.64 31.24 -20.96
C SER A 756 4.04 32.63 -20.78
N PRO A 757 2.78 32.87 -21.20
CA PRO A 757 1.98 34.00 -20.72
C PRO A 757 1.77 33.84 -19.20
N VAL A 758 1.77 34.94 -18.47
CA VAL A 758 1.62 34.92 -17.01
C VAL A 758 0.12 35.01 -16.66
N GLN A 759 -0.61 33.90 -16.81
CA GLN A 759 -2.06 33.90 -16.64
C GLN A 759 -2.45 33.87 -15.15
N GLY A 760 -3.08 34.94 -14.66
CA GLY A 760 -3.59 35.04 -13.27
C GLY A 760 -2.54 35.33 -12.19
N LEU A 761 -1.27 35.45 -12.57
CA LEU A 761 -0.13 35.81 -11.71
C LEU A 761 0.73 36.86 -12.42
N GLU A 762 0.10 37.83 -13.08
CA GLU A 762 0.83 38.89 -13.78
C GLU A 762 1.84 39.58 -12.86
N GLN A 763 2.90 40.14 -13.46
CA GLN A 763 3.86 40.88 -12.68
C GLN A 763 3.16 42.08 -12.02
N HIS A 764 3.04 42.02 -10.70
CA HIS A 764 2.35 43.01 -9.88
C HIS A 764 3.26 43.45 -8.74
N VAL A 765 3.36 44.77 -8.57
CA VAL A 765 4.07 45.39 -7.44
C VAL A 765 3.05 45.56 -6.32
N TYR A 766 3.28 44.93 -5.18
CA TYR A 766 2.33 44.97 -4.08
C TYR A 766 2.21 46.39 -3.53
N SER A 767 0.99 46.92 -3.54
CA SER A 767 0.66 48.21 -2.97
C SER A 767 0.98 48.25 -1.46
N PRO A 768 1.21 49.43 -0.88
CA PRO A 768 1.30 49.58 0.58
C PRO A 768 0.10 48.99 1.31
N GLU A 769 -1.09 49.10 0.74
CA GLU A 769 -2.35 48.58 1.29
C GLU A 769 -2.37 47.05 1.31
N GLU A 770 -1.96 46.39 0.22
CA GLU A 770 -1.86 44.92 0.17
C GLU A 770 -0.84 44.39 1.19
N ARG A 771 0.34 45.03 1.29
CA ARG A 771 1.35 44.67 2.27
C ARG A 771 0.86 44.89 3.70
N ALA A 772 0.14 45.98 3.95
CA ALA A 772 -0.50 46.23 5.24
C ALA A 772 -1.59 45.20 5.54
N GLU A 773 -2.37 44.76 4.55
CA GLU A 773 -3.37 43.69 4.73
C GLU A 773 -2.69 42.37 5.06
N PHE A 774 -1.64 41.98 4.33
CA PHE A 774 -0.87 40.76 4.62
C PHE A 774 -0.28 40.76 6.02
N ALA A 775 0.15 41.92 6.53
CA ALA A 775 0.73 42.05 7.85
C ALA A 775 -0.30 42.14 8.99
N SER A 776 -1.41 42.85 8.78
CA SER A 776 -2.36 43.20 9.85
C SER A 776 -3.57 42.29 9.94
N LYS A 777 -3.98 41.62 8.84
CA LYS A 777 -5.20 40.82 8.79
C LYS A 777 -4.90 39.33 8.97
N PRO A 778 -5.31 38.71 10.10
CA PRO A 778 -5.04 37.30 10.36
C PRO A 778 -5.56 36.39 9.24
N GLY A 779 -4.68 35.52 8.73
CA GLY A 779 -5.04 34.52 7.72
C GLY A 779 -5.12 35.01 6.27
N ALA A 780 -5.07 36.32 6.00
CA ALA A 780 -5.15 36.87 4.65
C ALA A 780 -4.01 36.34 3.75
N LEU A 781 -2.77 36.48 4.21
CA LEU A 781 -1.61 35.97 3.48
C LEU A 781 -1.62 34.44 3.35
N LEU A 782 -2.05 33.71 4.38
CA LEU A 782 -2.13 32.25 4.32
C LEU A 782 -3.13 31.79 3.24
N LYS A 783 -4.28 32.46 3.12
CA LYS A 783 -5.26 32.19 2.08
C LYS A 783 -4.66 32.45 0.69
N TYR A 784 -4.03 33.61 0.49
CA TYR A 784 -3.37 33.98 -0.76
C TYR A 784 -2.32 32.93 -1.19
N ARG A 785 -1.40 32.54 -0.29
CA ARG A 785 -0.38 31.51 -0.53
C ARG A 785 -0.99 30.16 -0.94
N LYS A 786 -2.07 29.74 -0.28
CA LYS A 786 -2.77 28.47 -0.56
C LYS A 786 -3.50 28.47 -1.90
N GLU A 787 -4.02 29.61 -2.32
CA GLU A 787 -4.68 29.77 -3.63
C GLU A 787 -3.65 29.64 -4.77
N ILE A 788 -2.49 30.28 -4.63
CA ILE A 788 -1.37 30.14 -5.58
C ILE A 788 -0.87 28.69 -5.63
N GLU A 789 -0.57 28.08 -4.48
CA GLU A 789 -0.14 26.67 -4.42
C GLU A 789 -1.18 25.73 -5.05
N THR A 790 -2.46 25.98 -4.79
CA THR A 790 -3.55 25.20 -5.38
C THR A 790 -3.51 25.26 -6.91
N GLY A 791 -3.31 26.46 -7.47
CA GLY A 791 -3.20 26.65 -8.91
C GLY A 791 -2.02 25.89 -9.50
N LEU A 792 -0.82 26.04 -8.90
CA LEU A 792 0.41 25.38 -9.35
C LEU A 792 0.30 23.84 -9.29
N ASN A 793 -0.23 23.29 -8.20
CA ASN A 793 -0.43 21.85 -8.07
C ASN A 793 -1.47 21.29 -9.06
N GLY A 794 -2.45 22.11 -9.47
CA GLY A 794 -3.44 21.75 -10.48
C GLY A 794 -2.90 21.63 -11.91
N GLN A 795 -1.73 22.21 -12.19
CA GLN A 795 -1.13 22.26 -13.53
C GLN A 795 -0.39 20.99 -13.95
N PHE A 796 -0.25 19.99 -13.07
CA PHE A 796 0.55 18.79 -13.37
C PHE A 796 0.10 18.06 -14.66
N GLY A 797 -1.20 18.14 -15.01
CA GLY A 797 -1.74 17.58 -16.25
C GLY A 797 -1.10 18.12 -17.53
N ILE A 798 -0.47 19.30 -17.52
CA ILE A 798 0.28 19.87 -18.65
C ILE A 798 1.45 18.95 -19.04
N PHE A 799 2.06 18.24 -18.10
CA PHE A 799 3.25 17.44 -18.37
C PHE A 799 2.93 16.02 -18.86
N LEU A 800 1.65 15.64 -18.95
CA LEU A 800 1.22 14.34 -19.46
C LEU A 800 0.95 14.41 -20.96
N LYS A 801 1.48 13.44 -21.72
CA LYS A 801 1.23 13.33 -23.17
C LYS A 801 -0.25 13.10 -23.45
N ASN A 802 -0.71 13.68 -24.55
CA ASN A 802 -2.09 13.51 -25.06
C ASN A 802 -3.16 13.91 -24.03
N SER A 803 -2.83 14.83 -23.12
CA SER A 803 -3.81 15.38 -22.19
C SER A 803 -4.49 16.58 -22.83
N LYS A 804 -5.81 16.70 -22.66
CA LYS A 804 -6.58 17.88 -23.11
C LYS A 804 -6.02 19.19 -22.54
N VAL A 805 -5.43 19.12 -21.35
CA VAL A 805 -4.80 20.27 -20.70
C VAL A 805 -3.57 20.69 -21.50
N ASN A 806 -2.69 19.76 -21.87
CA ASN A 806 -1.51 20.07 -22.68
C ASN A 806 -1.89 20.62 -24.07
N GLU A 807 -2.87 20.02 -24.74
CA GLU A 807 -3.34 20.47 -26.07
C GLU A 807 -3.88 21.90 -26.03
N LYS A 808 -4.79 22.19 -25.08
CA LYS A 808 -5.33 23.55 -24.89
C LYS A 808 -4.25 24.56 -24.50
N THR A 809 -3.31 24.17 -23.64
CA THR A 809 -2.18 25.03 -23.28
C THR A 809 -1.30 25.31 -24.48
N ARG A 810 -1.07 24.33 -25.37
CA ARG A 810 -0.31 24.50 -26.61
C ARG A 810 -0.98 25.50 -27.56
N GLU A 811 -2.28 25.34 -27.82
CA GLU A 811 -3.04 26.26 -28.67
C GLU A 811 -2.98 27.70 -28.13
N TYR A 812 -3.21 27.86 -26.82
CA TYR A 812 -3.15 29.15 -26.16
C TYR A 812 -1.76 29.78 -26.24
N MET A 813 -0.69 29.03 -25.94
CA MET A 813 0.69 29.52 -26.01
C MET A 813 1.08 29.92 -27.44
N ILE A 814 0.72 29.13 -28.46
CA ILE A 814 1.00 29.48 -29.86
C ILE A 814 0.31 30.80 -30.23
N SER A 815 -0.96 30.96 -29.87
CA SER A 815 -1.71 32.19 -30.13
C SER A 815 -1.03 33.41 -29.50
N GLN A 816 -0.70 33.31 -28.21
CA GLN A 816 -0.05 34.40 -27.46
C GLN A 816 1.36 34.72 -27.96
N MET A 817 2.15 33.71 -28.32
CA MET A 817 3.49 33.94 -28.86
C MET A 817 3.44 34.61 -30.23
N LYS A 818 2.51 34.20 -31.11
CA LYS A 818 2.31 34.85 -32.42
C LYS A 818 1.89 36.31 -32.28
N GLU A 819 0.92 36.57 -31.40
CA GLU A 819 0.43 37.92 -31.11
C GLU A 819 1.55 38.84 -30.64
N LYS A 820 2.33 38.42 -29.64
CA LYS A 820 3.41 39.24 -29.04
C LYS A 820 4.63 39.42 -29.95
N LEU A 821 4.93 38.45 -30.81
CA LEU A 821 6.04 38.55 -31.77
C LEU A 821 5.71 39.41 -32.99
N GLY A 822 4.44 39.49 -33.41
CA GLY A 822 4.00 40.35 -34.51
C GLY A 822 4.77 40.18 -35.85
N SER A 823 5.46 39.06 -36.04
CA SER A 823 6.34 38.79 -37.18
C SER A 823 6.31 37.31 -37.52
N ASP A 824 5.88 36.98 -38.75
CA ASP A 824 5.81 35.60 -39.23
C ASP A 824 7.19 34.94 -39.27
N TYR A 825 8.24 35.71 -39.61
CA TYR A 825 9.62 35.22 -39.59
C TYR A 825 10.02 34.78 -38.18
N LEU A 826 9.87 35.65 -37.18
CA LEU A 826 10.23 35.31 -35.80
C LEU A 826 9.36 34.19 -35.24
N ALA A 827 8.06 34.20 -35.54
CA ALA A 827 7.14 33.14 -35.12
C ALA A 827 7.57 31.77 -35.69
N SER A 828 7.99 31.69 -36.95
CA SER A 828 8.47 30.46 -37.58
C SER A 828 9.78 29.91 -36.98
N LYS A 829 10.59 30.79 -36.38
CA LYS A 829 11.90 30.43 -35.80
C LYS A 829 11.86 30.17 -34.30
N LEU A 830 10.97 30.85 -33.57
CA LEU A 830 11.00 30.88 -32.10
C LEU A 830 9.89 30.08 -31.44
N ILE A 831 8.81 29.75 -32.15
CA ILE A 831 7.74 28.89 -31.64
C ILE A 831 8.15 27.42 -31.84
N PRO A 832 8.33 26.63 -30.77
CA PRO A 832 8.73 25.23 -30.91
C PRO A 832 7.66 24.34 -31.54
N ASP A 833 8.09 23.25 -32.18
CA ASP A 833 7.22 22.20 -32.71
C ASP A 833 6.93 21.08 -31.69
N TRP A 834 7.83 20.85 -30.73
CA TRP A 834 7.67 19.89 -29.63
C TRP A 834 6.68 20.35 -28.54
N SER A 835 6.18 19.38 -27.75
CA SER A 835 5.12 19.62 -26.76
C SER A 835 5.51 20.66 -25.69
N VAL A 836 4.50 21.42 -25.25
CA VAL A 836 4.62 22.36 -24.12
C VAL A 836 5.03 21.61 -22.87
N GLY A 837 6.05 22.11 -22.16
CA GLY A 837 6.57 21.50 -20.93
C GLY A 837 7.72 20.51 -21.12
N CYS A 838 8.11 20.15 -22.36
CA CYS A 838 9.32 19.34 -22.60
C CYS A 838 10.59 20.03 -22.05
N ARG A 839 10.62 21.37 -22.17
CA ARG A 839 11.53 22.26 -21.45
C ARG A 839 10.82 22.96 -20.30
N ARG A 840 11.59 23.47 -19.35
CA ARG A 840 11.06 24.35 -18.29
C ARG A 840 10.33 25.54 -18.91
N LEU A 841 9.06 25.69 -18.57
CA LEU A 841 8.27 26.86 -18.93
C LEU A 841 8.86 28.05 -18.17
N THR A 842 9.25 29.09 -18.91
CA THR A 842 9.78 30.31 -18.31
C THR A 842 8.79 31.44 -18.53
N PRO A 843 8.32 32.13 -17.47
CA PRO A 843 7.61 33.39 -17.62
C PRO A 843 8.54 34.41 -18.27
N GLY A 844 8.13 34.98 -19.41
CA GLY A 844 8.94 35.95 -20.16
C GLY A 844 8.25 37.29 -20.29
N VAL A 845 8.14 38.02 -19.17
CA VAL A 845 7.55 39.37 -19.14
C VAL A 845 8.33 40.27 -20.10
N ASN A 846 7.63 40.82 -21.10
CA ASN A 846 8.19 41.70 -22.14
C ASN A 846 9.27 41.08 -23.04
N TYR A 847 9.59 39.79 -22.94
CA TYR A 847 10.67 39.20 -23.72
C TYR A 847 10.33 39.13 -25.21
N LEU A 848 9.17 38.58 -25.57
CA LEU A 848 8.76 38.42 -26.97
C LEU A 848 8.61 39.79 -27.65
N GLU A 849 8.08 40.76 -26.92
CA GLU A 849 7.92 42.15 -27.34
C GLU A 849 9.26 42.89 -27.43
N SER A 850 10.33 42.39 -26.79
CA SER A 850 11.68 42.94 -26.90
C SER A 850 12.35 42.55 -28.20
N LEU A 851 12.07 41.35 -28.71
CA LEU A 851 12.67 40.84 -29.95
C LEU A 851 12.25 41.62 -31.20
N THR A 852 11.18 42.41 -31.11
CA THR A 852 10.64 43.22 -32.21
C THR A 852 11.07 44.67 -32.16
N LYS A 853 11.83 45.08 -31.13
CA LYS A 853 12.27 46.46 -30.96
C LYS A 853 13.38 46.81 -31.95
N PRO A 854 13.41 48.05 -32.47
CA PRO A 854 14.34 48.45 -33.52
C PRO A 854 15.82 48.41 -33.09
N ASN A 855 16.10 48.45 -31.79
CA ASN A 855 17.45 48.34 -31.24
C ASN A 855 17.85 46.91 -30.85
N VAL A 856 17.03 45.90 -31.17
CA VAL A 856 17.30 44.49 -30.92
C VAL A 856 17.44 43.74 -32.24
N GLU A 857 18.60 43.14 -32.47
CA GLU A 857 18.87 42.29 -33.61
C GLU A 857 18.83 40.81 -33.18
N VAL A 858 18.00 40.01 -33.84
CA VAL A 858 17.86 38.58 -33.54
C VAL A 858 18.66 37.77 -34.55
N VAL A 859 19.70 37.08 -34.08
CA VAL A 859 20.51 36.17 -34.89
C VAL A 859 20.11 34.75 -34.54
N TYR A 860 19.45 34.06 -35.47
CA TYR A 860 19.02 32.68 -35.31
C TYR A 860 19.96 31.73 -36.06
N GLY A 861 20.72 30.91 -35.34
CA GLY A 861 21.74 30.02 -35.92
C GLY A 861 22.80 29.55 -34.91
N GLU A 862 23.78 28.78 -35.38
CA GLU A 862 24.92 28.35 -34.58
C GLU A 862 26.04 29.41 -34.54
N ILE A 863 26.67 29.58 -33.37
CA ILE A 863 27.90 30.35 -33.24
C ILE A 863 29.06 29.40 -33.52
N THR A 864 29.76 29.59 -34.64
CA THR A 864 30.87 28.73 -35.08
C THR A 864 32.17 29.07 -34.34
N GLY A 865 32.31 30.29 -33.85
CA GLY A 865 33.41 30.74 -33.02
C GLY A 865 33.24 32.18 -32.53
N VAL A 866 34.20 32.66 -31.75
CA VAL A 866 34.30 34.06 -31.32
C VAL A 866 35.65 34.61 -31.74
N SER A 867 35.64 35.78 -32.37
CA SER A 867 36.83 36.54 -32.75
C SER A 867 37.24 37.50 -31.64
N GLU A 868 38.26 38.32 -31.87
CA GLU A 868 38.61 39.42 -30.96
C GLU A 868 37.50 40.47 -30.81
N LYS A 869 36.57 40.55 -31.78
CA LYS A 869 35.52 41.59 -31.86
C LYS A 869 34.12 41.09 -31.50
N GLY A 870 33.82 39.80 -31.66
CA GLY A 870 32.49 39.27 -31.38
C GLY A 870 32.21 37.88 -31.97
N CYS A 871 30.94 37.50 -32.04
CA CYS A 871 30.51 36.17 -32.48
C CYS A 871 30.60 36.01 -34.00
N LEU A 872 31.08 34.85 -34.44
CA LEU A 872 31.03 34.37 -35.83
C LEU A 872 29.90 33.36 -35.95
N CYS A 873 28.94 33.62 -36.85
CA CYS A 873 27.77 32.76 -37.02
C CYS A 873 27.83 31.94 -38.32
N ASP A 874 26.98 30.92 -38.40
CA ASP A 874 26.84 30.02 -39.56
C ASP A 874 26.30 30.71 -40.83
N ASP A 875 25.73 31.90 -40.71
CA ASP A 875 25.38 32.80 -41.81
C ASP A 875 26.58 33.47 -42.49
N GLY A 876 27.80 33.20 -42.00
CA GLY A 876 29.06 33.74 -42.52
C GLY A 876 29.36 35.18 -42.07
N ARG A 877 28.56 35.75 -41.16
CA ARG A 877 28.76 37.11 -40.64
C ARG A 877 29.49 37.11 -39.29
N GLU A 878 30.28 38.16 -39.09
CA GLU A 878 30.82 38.53 -37.79
C GLU A 878 29.91 39.61 -37.17
N TYR A 879 29.60 39.48 -35.89
CA TYR A 879 28.78 40.41 -35.14
C TYR A 879 29.62 41.08 -34.04
N PRO A 880 30.27 42.23 -34.33
CA PRO A 880 31.06 42.96 -33.35
C PRO A 880 30.17 43.50 -32.22
N VAL A 881 30.62 43.34 -30.98
CA VAL A 881 29.92 43.85 -29.79
C VAL A 881 30.92 44.39 -28.78
N ASP A 882 30.49 45.30 -27.91
CA ASP A 882 31.31 45.86 -26.83
C ASP A 882 31.34 44.93 -25.61
N VAL A 883 30.18 44.34 -25.31
CA VAL A 883 29.94 43.47 -24.15
C VAL A 883 29.28 42.19 -24.64
N LEU A 884 29.78 41.03 -24.23
CA LEU A 884 29.23 39.73 -24.56
C LEU A 884 28.74 39.02 -23.29
N ILE A 885 27.43 38.79 -23.20
CA ILE A 885 26.77 38.13 -22.08
C ILE A 885 26.46 36.68 -22.47
N CYS A 886 27.04 35.72 -21.75
CA CYS A 886 26.73 34.30 -21.87
C CYS A 886 25.63 33.90 -20.87
N ALA A 887 24.41 33.69 -21.37
CA ALA A 887 23.27 33.18 -20.60
C ALA A 887 23.09 31.66 -20.83
N THR A 888 24.16 30.89 -20.67
CA THR A 888 24.29 29.51 -21.14
C THR A 888 24.04 28.42 -20.08
N GLY A 889 23.67 28.80 -18.86
CA GLY A 889 23.19 27.90 -17.80
C GLY A 889 24.28 27.32 -16.89
N PHE A 890 23.97 26.22 -16.21
CA PHE A 890 24.83 25.52 -15.26
C PHE A 890 25.21 24.13 -15.75
N ASP A 891 26.24 23.53 -15.17
CA ASP A 891 26.48 22.10 -15.25
C ASP A 891 25.43 21.34 -14.43
N THR A 892 24.43 20.82 -15.13
CA THR A 892 23.32 20.05 -14.57
C THR A 892 23.52 18.54 -14.74
N SER A 893 24.76 18.07 -14.83
CA SER A 893 25.08 16.63 -14.97
C SER A 893 24.74 15.80 -13.73
N PHE A 894 24.44 16.44 -12.59
CA PHE A 894 24.32 15.84 -11.26
C PHE A 894 25.59 15.15 -10.73
N ARG A 895 26.68 15.17 -11.50
CA ARG A 895 27.99 14.72 -11.02
C ARG A 895 28.38 15.54 -9.79
N PRO A 896 28.73 14.91 -8.65
CA PRO A 896 29.22 15.65 -7.49
C PRO A 896 30.39 16.56 -7.87
N ARG A 897 30.53 17.71 -7.20
CA ARG A 897 31.58 18.71 -7.55
C ARG A 897 32.96 18.34 -7.02
N PHE A 898 33.02 17.42 -6.08
CA PHE A 898 34.24 16.94 -5.44
C PHE A 898 34.18 15.40 -5.36
N PRO A 899 35.33 14.71 -5.29
CA PRO A 899 35.37 13.28 -5.13
C PRO A 899 34.64 12.84 -3.86
N VAL A 900 33.76 11.84 -3.98
CA VAL A 900 33.12 11.17 -2.84
C VAL A 900 33.52 9.71 -2.93
N VAL A 901 34.54 9.34 -2.15
CA VAL A 901 35.20 8.03 -2.23
C VAL A 901 34.66 7.10 -1.16
N THR A 902 34.09 5.97 -1.60
CA THR A 902 33.44 4.94 -0.79
C THR A 902 34.47 4.02 -0.10
N PRO A 903 34.06 3.13 0.82
CA PRO A 903 34.96 2.13 1.41
C PRO A 903 35.59 1.18 0.39
N SER A 904 34.94 0.92 -0.76
CA SER A 904 35.47 0.10 -1.85
C SER A 904 36.57 0.83 -2.66
N GLY A 905 36.76 2.13 -2.43
CA GLY A 905 37.66 2.98 -3.21
C GLY A 905 37.01 3.57 -4.47
N GLU A 906 35.72 3.32 -4.70
CA GLU A 906 34.98 3.87 -5.83
C GLU A 906 34.62 5.34 -5.60
N ASN A 907 34.68 6.15 -6.64
CA ASN A 907 34.32 7.56 -6.59
C ASN A 907 32.94 7.79 -7.22
N LEU A 908 32.02 8.38 -6.46
CA LEU A 908 30.67 8.69 -6.96
C LEU A 908 30.69 9.62 -8.17
N GLN A 909 31.68 10.52 -8.28
CA GLN A 909 31.82 11.37 -9.47
C GLN A 909 31.99 10.57 -10.75
N ASP A 910 32.67 9.43 -10.69
CA ASP A 910 32.95 8.61 -11.85
C ASP A 910 31.75 7.70 -12.13
N LYS A 911 31.10 7.16 -11.08
CA LYS A 911 29.83 6.40 -11.19
C LYS A 911 28.70 7.23 -11.83
N TRP A 912 28.61 8.53 -11.51
CA TRP A 912 27.55 9.43 -12.02
C TRP A 912 27.99 10.28 -13.22
N ALA A 913 29.11 9.97 -13.88
CA ALA A 913 29.60 10.76 -15.00
C ALA A 913 28.69 10.72 -16.23
N VAL A 914 27.99 9.60 -16.46
CA VAL A 914 27.14 9.38 -17.65
C VAL A 914 25.66 9.33 -17.26
N ASP A 915 25.26 8.34 -16.46
CA ASP A 915 23.87 8.10 -16.10
C ASP A 915 23.69 8.20 -14.57
N PRO A 916 23.55 9.42 -14.03
CA PRO A 916 23.41 9.62 -12.58
C PRO A 916 22.09 9.01 -12.08
N ALA A 917 22.18 8.14 -11.08
CA ALA A 917 21.04 7.42 -10.53
C ALA A 917 21.06 7.49 -9.00
N SER A 918 20.01 8.10 -8.43
CA SER A 918 19.85 8.24 -6.98
C SER A 918 18.52 7.63 -6.52
N TYR A 919 18.48 7.26 -5.24
CA TYR A 919 17.26 6.84 -4.54
C TYR A 919 16.44 8.09 -4.19
N LEU A 920 15.29 8.27 -4.85
CA LEU A 920 14.30 9.33 -4.59
C LEU A 920 14.87 10.78 -4.56
N GLY A 921 16.05 11.02 -5.13
CA GLY A 921 16.72 12.32 -5.06
C GLY A 921 17.44 12.62 -3.74
N VAL A 922 17.56 11.65 -2.81
CA VAL A 922 18.06 11.86 -1.44
C VAL A 922 19.33 11.07 -1.07
N ALA A 923 19.62 9.95 -1.73
CA ALA A 923 20.77 9.09 -1.40
C ALA A 923 21.29 8.32 -2.63
N ALA A 924 22.51 7.77 -2.54
CA ALA A 924 23.16 7.02 -3.63
C ALA A 924 23.51 5.60 -3.21
N ALA A 925 23.26 4.62 -4.08
CA ALA A 925 23.55 3.21 -3.78
C ALA A 925 25.05 2.93 -3.75
N GLY A 926 25.48 2.15 -2.75
CA GLY A 926 26.88 1.83 -2.50
C GLY A 926 27.69 2.97 -1.87
N VAL A 927 27.05 4.10 -1.52
CA VAL A 927 27.71 5.25 -0.89
C VAL A 927 27.20 5.40 0.55
N PRO A 928 27.87 4.77 1.54
CA PRO A 928 27.38 4.74 2.92
C PRO A 928 27.37 6.13 3.54
N ASN A 929 26.38 6.40 4.39
CA ASN A 929 26.22 7.63 5.18
C ASN A 929 26.27 8.94 4.37
N TYR A 930 25.95 8.87 3.08
CA TYR A 930 25.92 10.00 2.18
C TYR A 930 24.48 10.33 1.79
N LEU A 931 24.11 11.60 1.98
CA LEU A 931 22.82 12.15 1.63
C LEU A 931 23.02 13.32 0.67
N VAL A 932 22.06 13.57 -0.21
CA VAL A 932 22.12 14.65 -1.20
C VAL A 932 20.78 15.36 -1.30
N PHE A 933 20.77 16.67 -1.26
CA PHE A 933 19.60 17.46 -1.61
C PHE A 933 19.51 17.65 -3.11
N LEU A 934 18.27 17.64 -3.64
CA LEU A 934 18.01 17.87 -5.06
C LEU A 934 18.88 16.98 -5.98
N GLY A 935 19.09 15.72 -5.57
CA GLY A 935 19.79 14.74 -6.39
C GLY A 935 19.01 14.35 -7.65
N PRO A 936 19.57 13.44 -8.48
CA PRO A 936 18.87 12.88 -9.63
C PRO A 936 17.46 12.38 -9.27
N ASN A 937 16.48 12.60 -10.13
CA ASN A 937 15.08 12.19 -9.97
C ASN A 937 14.28 12.96 -8.89
N CYS A 938 14.67 14.20 -8.56
CA CYS A 938 13.94 15.09 -7.65
C CYS A 938 12.85 15.91 -8.37
N PRO A 939 11.76 16.37 -7.72
CA PRO A 939 10.71 17.16 -8.38
C PRO A 939 11.10 18.63 -8.65
N ILE A 940 12.19 18.87 -9.40
CA ILE A 940 12.72 20.23 -9.62
C ILE A 940 11.91 21.00 -10.67
N GLY A 941 11.27 20.30 -11.61
CA GLY A 941 10.41 20.87 -12.66
C GLY A 941 8.91 20.58 -12.49
N ASN A 942 8.52 19.96 -11.37
CA ASN A 942 7.15 19.45 -11.15
C ASN A 942 6.26 20.47 -10.42
N GLY A 943 6.88 21.46 -9.74
CA GLY A 943 6.23 22.54 -9.01
C GLY A 943 7.25 23.32 -8.16
N PRO A 944 6.82 24.05 -7.12
CA PRO A 944 7.70 24.83 -6.26
C PRO A 944 8.76 23.97 -5.54
N VAL A 945 10.03 24.20 -5.86
CA VAL A 945 11.15 23.36 -5.40
C VAL A 945 11.37 23.40 -3.89
N LEU A 946 11.05 24.51 -3.21
CA LEU A 946 11.26 24.63 -1.76
C LEU A 946 10.46 23.60 -0.96
N SER A 947 9.26 23.24 -1.42
CA SER A 947 8.45 22.19 -0.79
C SER A 947 9.12 20.81 -0.84
N ALA A 948 9.84 20.51 -1.91
CA ALA A 948 10.62 19.29 -2.04
C ALA A 948 11.83 19.31 -1.11
N ILE A 949 12.52 20.45 -0.99
CA ILE A 949 13.64 20.63 -0.05
C ILE A 949 13.16 20.43 1.39
N GLU A 950 11.99 20.95 1.75
CA GLU A 950 11.37 20.70 3.08
C GLU A 950 11.12 19.21 3.32
N ALA A 951 10.50 18.53 2.36
CA ALA A 951 10.22 17.10 2.48
C ALA A 951 11.52 16.27 2.57
N GLN A 952 12.55 16.61 1.78
CA GLN A 952 13.87 15.98 1.86
C GLN A 952 14.54 16.22 3.22
N ALA A 953 14.48 17.45 3.75
CA ALA A 953 15.09 17.77 5.04
C ALA A 953 14.42 17.00 6.19
N ASP A 954 13.09 16.90 6.17
CA ASP A 954 12.33 16.11 7.15
C ASP A 954 12.68 14.61 7.06
N TRP A 955 12.77 14.07 5.85
CA TRP A 955 13.19 12.68 5.60
C TRP A 955 14.62 12.42 6.12
N MET A 956 15.56 13.33 5.84
CA MET A 956 16.94 13.22 6.32
C MET A 956 17.03 13.31 7.84
N CYS A 957 16.24 14.18 8.49
CA CYS A 957 16.18 14.28 9.94
C CYS A 957 15.66 12.97 10.57
N GLN A 958 14.60 12.36 10.01
CA GLN A 958 14.15 11.05 10.50
C GLN A 958 15.25 9.99 10.42
N LEU A 959 16.12 10.05 9.39
CA LEU A 959 17.22 9.10 9.23
C LEU A 959 18.33 9.38 10.25
N VAL A 960 18.68 10.66 10.45
CA VAL A 960 19.65 11.10 11.45
C VAL A 960 19.20 10.68 12.86
N ASP A 961 17.93 10.87 13.20
CA ASP A 961 17.34 10.40 14.45
C ASP A 961 17.48 8.89 14.61
N ARG A 962 17.11 8.11 13.57
CA ARG A 962 17.30 6.66 13.60
C ARG A 962 18.78 6.29 13.78
N PHE A 963 19.69 6.96 13.09
CA PHE A 963 21.13 6.75 13.24
C PHE A 963 21.61 7.14 14.65
N GLN A 964 21.03 8.16 15.26
CA GLN A 964 21.39 8.65 16.58
C GLN A 964 20.86 7.78 17.72
N THR A 965 19.66 7.25 17.59
CA THR A 965 18.98 6.47 18.64
C THR A 965 19.22 4.96 18.50
N THR A 966 19.90 4.52 17.43
CA THR A 966 20.23 3.12 17.20
C THR A 966 21.71 2.87 16.91
N ASN A 967 22.09 1.60 16.80
CA ASN A 967 23.48 1.17 16.66
C ASN A 967 23.93 1.02 15.19
N ILE A 968 23.32 1.79 14.28
CA ILE A 968 23.66 1.76 12.85
C ILE A 968 25.09 2.26 12.66
N ALA A 969 25.91 1.52 11.93
CA ALA A 969 27.26 1.92 11.53
C ALA A 969 27.24 2.58 10.15
N THR A 970 26.60 1.89 9.19
CA THR A 970 26.41 2.41 7.83
C THR A 970 24.98 2.22 7.35
N PHE A 971 24.54 3.16 6.51
CA PHE A 971 23.31 3.03 5.73
C PHE A 971 23.56 3.49 4.29
N ALA A 972 23.03 2.75 3.33
CA ALA A 972 22.92 3.18 1.93
C ALA A 972 21.69 2.50 1.31
N PRO A 973 20.97 3.14 0.36
CA PRO A 973 19.97 2.42 -0.41
C PRO A 973 20.63 1.27 -1.17
N SER A 974 19.96 0.13 -1.25
CA SER A 974 20.46 -1.03 -2.00
C SER A 974 20.54 -0.71 -3.50
N GLU A 975 21.47 -1.36 -4.21
CA GLU A 975 21.58 -1.20 -5.66
C GLU A 975 20.29 -1.61 -6.38
N GLN A 976 19.64 -2.68 -5.90
CA GLN A 976 18.38 -3.16 -6.43
C GLN A 976 17.25 -2.13 -6.29
N ALA A 977 17.09 -1.51 -5.11
CA ALA A 977 16.06 -0.50 -4.90
C ALA A 977 16.25 0.73 -5.80
N VAL A 978 17.50 1.16 -6.02
CA VAL A 978 17.79 2.26 -6.95
C VAL A 978 17.53 1.85 -8.40
N HIS A 979 17.87 0.61 -8.78
CA HIS A 979 17.59 0.08 -10.11
C HIS A 979 16.09 0.02 -10.39
N ASP A 980 15.31 -0.63 -9.52
CA ASP A 980 13.85 -0.79 -9.65
C ASP A 980 13.14 0.56 -9.71
N PHE A 981 13.55 1.52 -8.88
CA PHE A 981 13.01 2.88 -8.93
C PHE A 981 13.31 3.57 -10.26
N ASN A 982 14.53 3.46 -10.77
CA ASN A 982 14.89 4.09 -12.05
C ASN A 982 14.18 3.42 -13.23
N GLU A 983 14.01 2.10 -13.21
CA GLU A 983 13.22 1.38 -14.23
C GLU A 983 11.75 1.85 -14.22
N TYR A 984 11.13 1.91 -13.05
CA TYR A 984 9.77 2.44 -12.90
C TYR A 984 9.65 3.88 -13.42
N LYS A 985 10.61 4.73 -13.05
CA LYS A 985 10.67 6.11 -13.50
C LYS A 985 10.77 6.18 -15.03
N GLU A 986 11.68 5.44 -15.65
CA GLU A 986 11.83 5.45 -17.11
C GLU A 986 10.55 4.97 -17.81
N PHE A 987 9.88 3.94 -17.28
CA PHE A 987 8.56 3.52 -17.75
C PHE A 987 7.53 4.65 -17.66
N TYR A 988 7.47 5.35 -16.52
CA TYR A 988 6.55 6.46 -16.31
C TYR A 988 6.84 7.64 -17.25
N MET A 989 8.11 8.02 -17.40
CA MET A 989 8.54 9.18 -18.18
C MET A 989 8.14 9.09 -19.65
N ARG A 990 8.04 7.89 -20.24
CA ARG A 990 7.53 7.66 -21.61
C ARG A 990 6.16 8.28 -21.86
N ARG A 991 5.34 8.40 -20.81
CA ARG A 991 3.98 8.97 -20.86
C ARG A 991 3.94 10.48 -20.66
N THR A 992 5.10 11.11 -20.44
CA THR A 992 5.22 12.55 -20.16
C THR A 992 5.81 13.29 -21.35
N VAL A 993 5.52 14.58 -21.47
CA VAL A 993 6.10 15.45 -22.51
C VAL A 993 7.61 15.60 -22.35
N TRP A 994 8.18 15.29 -21.19
CA TRP A 994 9.63 15.32 -20.95
C TRP A 994 10.40 14.27 -21.77
N ALA A 995 9.72 13.20 -22.21
CA ALA A 995 10.29 12.20 -23.10
C ALA A 995 10.32 12.63 -24.59
N ASP A 996 9.74 13.79 -24.96
CA ASP A 996 9.82 14.28 -26.35
C ASP A 996 11.24 14.65 -26.75
N PRO A 997 11.64 14.55 -28.03
CA PRO A 997 13.02 14.72 -28.48
C PRO A 997 13.55 16.17 -28.43
N CYS A 998 13.09 17.00 -27.48
CA CYS A 998 13.65 18.33 -27.24
C CYS A 998 14.96 18.22 -26.44
N ARG A 999 15.95 19.06 -26.77
CA ARG A 999 17.12 19.26 -25.92
C ARG A 999 16.68 19.98 -24.64
N SER A 1000 16.91 19.44 -23.44
CA SER A 1000 16.49 20.07 -22.19
C SER A 1000 17.48 19.71 -21.12
N TRP A 1001 17.78 20.59 -20.17
CA TRP A 1001 18.70 20.24 -19.07
C TRP A 1001 18.17 19.13 -18.17
N TYR A 1002 16.88 18.77 -18.31
CA TYR A 1002 16.28 17.60 -17.66
C TYR A 1002 16.92 16.25 -18.09
N LYS A 1003 17.63 16.23 -19.21
CA LYS A 1003 18.30 15.06 -19.80
C LYS A 1003 19.55 15.46 -20.56
N GLN A 1004 20.62 14.65 -20.47
CA GLN A 1004 21.90 15.04 -21.07
C GLN A 1004 21.89 15.05 -22.61
N ARG A 1005 21.01 14.27 -23.24
CA ARG A 1005 20.83 14.17 -24.70
C ARG A 1005 19.34 14.16 -25.05
N PRO A 1006 18.92 14.64 -26.24
CA PRO A 1006 17.49 14.78 -26.60
C PRO A 1006 16.66 13.49 -26.44
N ASN A 1007 17.24 12.34 -26.76
CA ASN A 1007 16.61 11.01 -26.62
C ASN A 1007 17.15 10.21 -25.43
N GLY A 1008 17.76 10.89 -24.45
CA GLY A 1008 18.37 10.27 -23.28
C GLY A 1008 17.41 10.10 -22.11
N PRO A 1009 17.83 9.37 -21.06
CA PRO A 1009 17.05 9.22 -19.84
C PRO A 1009 16.82 10.57 -19.16
N ILE A 1010 15.65 10.71 -18.53
CA ILE A 1010 15.29 11.90 -17.78
C ILE A 1010 15.92 11.77 -16.40
N THR A 1011 16.88 12.64 -16.08
CA THR A 1011 17.69 12.55 -14.86
C THR A 1011 17.28 13.56 -13.80
N ALA A 1012 16.65 14.67 -14.19
CA ALA A 1012 16.38 15.78 -13.26
C ALA A 1012 15.01 15.78 -12.58
N LEU A 1013 14.07 14.93 -13.03
CA LEU A 1013 12.65 15.07 -12.70
C LEU A 1013 12.07 13.87 -11.98
N TRP A 1014 11.07 14.13 -11.13
CA TRP A 1014 10.31 13.11 -10.42
C TRP A 1014 9.19 12.52 -11.31
N PRO A 1015 8.93 11.21 -11.29
CA PRO A 1015 7.84 10.56 -12.03
C PRO A 1015 6.46 10.76 -11.34
N GLY A 1016 6.04 12.00 -11.15
CA GLY A 1016 4.75 12.33 -10.52
C GLY A 1016 4.60 13.81 -10.17
N SER A 1017 3.50 14.21 -9.52
CA SER A 1017 3.30 15.60 -9.06
C SER A 1017 4.15 15.94 -7.83
N THR A 1018 4.24 17.23 -7.47
CA THR A 1018 4.88 17.66 -6.22
C THR A 1018 4.23 17.02 -4.99
N LEU A 1019 2.90 16.96 -4.96
CA LEU A 1019 2.16 16.27 -3.88
C LEU A 1019 2.48 14.77 -3.84
N HIS A 1020 2.63 14.13 -5.00
CA HIS A 1020 3.05 12.72 -5.07
C HIS A 1020 4.44 12.52 -4.45
N TYR A 1021 5.39 13.44 -4.70
CA TYR A 1021 6.72 13.37 -4.08
C TYR A 1021 6.65 13.53 -2.56
N ILE A 1022 5.93 14.55 -2.07
CA ILE A 1022 5.76 14.80 -0.64
C ILE A 1022 5.16 13.58 0.06
N GLU A 1023 4.18 12.90 -0.55
CA GLU A 1023 3.63 11.65 -0.02
C GLU A 1023 4.65 10.50 -0.06
N ALA A 1024 5.44 10.38 -1.14
CA ALA A 1024 6.41 9.30 -1.32
C ALA A 1024 7.60 9.37 -0.35
N VAL A 1025 8.08 10.57 0.00
CA VAL A 1025 9.20 10.76 0.94
C VAL A 1025 8.75 11.09 2.36
N LYS A 1026 7.46 10.93 2.67
CA LYS A 1026 6.94 11.27 4.01
C LYS A 1026 7.45 10.34 5.11
N GLU A 1027 7.56 9.05 4.80
CA GLU A 1027 7.98 7.99 5.73
C GLU A 1027 9.24 7.30 5.19
N LEU A 1028 10.16 6.94 6.08
CA LEU A 1028 11.37 6.19 5.74
C LEU A 1028 11.04 4.73 5.39
N ARG A 1029 11.60 4.25 4.28
CA ARG A 1029 11.49 2.86 3.83
C ARG A 1029 12.82 2.13 4.05
N PHE A 1030 13.07 1.72 5.29
CA PHE A 1030 14.32 1.02 5.62
C PHE A 1030 14.48 -0.34 4.94
N ASP A 1031 13.38 -0.94 4.44
CA ASP A 1031 13.41 -2.16 3.64
C ASP A 1031 14.19 -1.98 2.31
N ASP A 1032 14.36 -0.73 1.85
CA ASP A 1032 15.09 -0.41 0.62
C ASP A 1032 16.61 -0.19 0.88
N PHE A 1033 17.08 -0.28 2.14
CA PHE A 1033 18.43 0.09 2.57
C PHE A 1033 19.29 -1.10 3.02
N ASP A 1034 20.55 -1.08 2.61
CA ASP A 1034 21.62 -1.90 3.18
C ASP A 1034 22.14 -1.21 4.45
N ILE A 1035 21.79 -1.78 5.61
CA ILE A 1035 22.15 -1.26 6.93
C ILE A 1035 23.11 -2.21 7.62
N THR A 1036 24.25 -1.68 8.05
CA THR A 1036 25.17 -2.39 8.95
C THR A 1036 25.10 -1.80 10.35
N TYR A 1037 25.39 -2.61 11.35
CA TYR A 1037 25.35 -2.22 12.77
C TYR A 1037 26.71 -2.44 13.39
N THR A 1038 27.10 -1.57 14.33
CA THR A 1038 28.27 -1.84 15.17
C THR A 1038 27.85 -2.71 16.33
N GLY A 1039 28.48 -3.86 16.58
CA GLY A 1039 28.09 -4.74 17.67
C GLY A 1039 26.64 -5.25 17.56
N ASN A 1040 25.95 -5.43 18.68
CA ASN A 1040 24.58 -5.93 18.67
C ASN A 1040 23.60 -4.86 18.16
N ARG A 1041 22.83 -5.18 17.11
CA ARG A 1041 21.80 -4.31 16.52
C ARG A 1041 20.69 -3.92 17.50
N PHE A 1042 20.51 -4.66 18.60
CA PHE A 1042 19.51 -4.40 19.64
C PHE A 1042 20.07 -3.62 20.84
N ALA A 1043 21.33 -3.17 20.81
CA ALA A 1043 21.92 -2.40 21.91
C ALA A 1043 21.18 -1.07 22.22
N TRP A 1044 20.33 -0.61 21.31
CA TRP A 1044 19.46 0.55 21.53
C TRP A 1044 18.33 0.30 22.52
N LEU A 1045 18.01 -0.96 22.85
CA LEU A 1045 17.10 -1.31 23.95
C LEU A 1045 17.65 -0.86 25.31
N GLY A 1046 18.96 -0.66 25.39
CA GLY A 1046 19.62 -0.11 26.56
C GLY A 1046 19.60 -1.05 27.77
N ASN A 1047 19.49 -0.45 28.95
CA ASN A 1047 19.53 -1.10 30.26
C ASN A 1047 18.15 -1.58 30.75
N GLY A 1048 17.12 -1.48 29.92
CA GLY A 1048 15.74 -1.86 30.27
C GLY A 1048 14.85 -0.73 30.78
N TYR A 1049 15.38 0.48 31.06
CA TYR A 1049 14.57 1.64 31.42
C TYR A 1049 14.05 2.40 30.19
N SER A 1050 12.82 2.91 30.29
CA SER A 1050 12.29 3.93 29.38
C SER A 1050 12.94 5.29 29.66
N GLN A 1051 13.06 6.15 28.65
CA GLN A 1051 13.42 7.56 28.89
C GLN A 1051 12.40 8.27 29.78
N THR A 1052 11.11 7.90 29.67
CA THR A 1052 10.02 8.44 30.49
C THR A 1052 10.22 8.12 31.97
N GLU A 1053 10.73 6.94 32.31
CA GLU A 1053 10.97 6.55 33.71
C GLU A 1053 12.15 7.30 34.34
N LEU A 1054 13.00 7.94 33.53
CA LEU A 1054 14.12 8.78 33.99
C LEU A 1054 13.75 10.26 34.09
N ASP A 1055 12.59 10.65 33.59
CA ASP A 1055 12.04 12.00 33.74
C ASP A 1055 11.04 11.98 34.90
N ASP A 1056 11.47 12.54 36.04
CA ASP A 1056 10.66 12.61 37.26
C ASP A 1056 9.48 13.61 37.15
N THR A 1057 9.44 14.39 36.06
CA THR A 1057 8.34 15.31 35.76
C THR A 1057 7.31 14.71 34.78
N ALA A 1058 7.60 13.54 34.20
CA ALA A 1058 6.74 12.93 33.19
C ALA A 1058 5.58 12.13 33.79
N ASP A 1059 4.44 12.12 33.09
CA ASP A 1059 3.35 11.19 33.37
C ASP A 1059 3.73 9.78 32.88
N TRP A 1060 4.09 8.89 33.80
CA TRP A 1060 4.46 7.51 33.48
C TRP A 1060 3.29 6.68 32.94
N ALA A 1061 2.05 7.15 33.14
CA ALA A 1061 0.82 6.51 32.66
C ALA A 1061 0.19 7.22 31.45
N TYR A 1062 0.96 8.04 30.71
CA TYR A 1062 0.47 8.87 29.58
C TYR A 1062 -0.35 8.12 28.51
N TYR A 1063 -0.24 6.79 28.43
CA TYR A 1063 -0.96 5.95 27.48
C TYR A 1063 -2.40 5.60 27.94
N ILE A 1064 -2.74 5.79 29.23
CA ILE A 1064 -4.09 5.65 29.75
C ILE A 1064 -4.87 6.92 29.43
N ARG A 1065 -5.95 6.80 28.64
CA ARG A 1065 -6.71 7.92 28.10
C ARG A 1065 -8.21 7.67 28.28
N GLU A 1066 -9.00 8.74 28.43
CA GLU A 1066 -10.46 8.64 28.59
C GLU A 1066 -11.18 8.16 27.32
N HIS A 1067 -10.61 8.45 26.15
CA HIS A 1067 -11.13 8.05 24.85
C HIS A 1067 -9.98 7.89 23.85
N ASP A 1068 -10.25 7.24 22.71
CA ASP A 1068 -9.27 7.11 21.64
C ASP A 1068 -9.15 8.42 20.85
N ASP A 1069 -8.16 9.23 21.22
CA ASP A 1069 -7.72 10.45 20.52
C ASP A 1069 -6.55 10.17 19.54
N GLY A 1070 -6.29 8.89 19.25
CA GLY A 1070 -5.22 8.47 18.36
C GLY A 1070 -5.39 8.96 16.92
N ALA A 1071 -4.28 9.41 16.31
CA ALA A 1071 -4.27 9.65 14.87
C ALA A 1071 -4.57 8.34 14.11
N PRO A 1072 -5.24 8.38 12.95
CA PRO A 1072 -5.55 7.18 12.19
C PRO A 1072 -4.30 6.35 11.88
N LEU A 1073 -4.36 5.04 12.13
CA LEU A 1073 -3.20 4.15 11.94
C LEU A 1073 -2.93 3.79 10.46
N SER A 1074 -3.95 3.84 9.61
CA SER A 1074 -3.80 3.54 8.18
C SER A 1074 -3.20 4.71 7.40
N THR A 1075 -2.40 4.41 6.38
CA THR A 1075 -1.84 5.44 5.47
C THR A 1075 -2.94 6.31 4.87
N ALA A 1076 -4.07 5.71 4.49
CA ALA A 1076 -5.22 6.43 3.96
C ALA A 1076 -5.84 7.38 5.00
N GLY A 1077 -5.96 6.95 6.26
CA GLY A 1077 -6.44 7.77 7.37
C GLY A 1077 -5.49 8.93 7.69
N ARG A 1078 -4.19 8.65 7.83
CA ARG A 1078 -3.15 9.69 8.05
C ARG A 1078 -3.15 10.74 6.94
N ARG A 1079 -3.25 10.30 5.68
CA ARG A 1079 -3.34 11.20 4.51
C ARG A 1079 -4.61 12.04 4.56
N LYS A 1080 -5.78 11.43 4.80
CA LYS A 1080 -7.05 12.17 4.87
C LYS A 1080 -7.03 13.24 5.97
N LEU A 1081 -6.48 12.91 7.15
CA LEU A 1081 -6.35 13.85 8.26
C LEU A 1081 -5.40 15.00 7.90
N LEU A 1082 -4.19 14.68 7.41
CA LEU A 1082 -3.18 15.68 7.06
C LEU A 1082 -3.65 16.61 5.92
N SER A 1083 -4.17 16.02 4.84
CA SER A 1083 -4.61 16.77 3.66
C SER A 1083 -5.97 17.44 3.87
N LYS A 1084 -6.60 17.24 5.03
CA LYS A 1084 -7.98 17.63 5.31
C LYS A 1084 -8.93 17.19 4.20
N SER A 1085 -8.78 15.95 3.74
CA SER A 1085 -9.54 15.42 2.61
C SER A 1085 -11.04 15.54 2.83
N GLY A 1086 -11.71 16.16 1.87
CA GLY A 1086 -13.12 16.53 1.96
C GLY A 1086 -13.33 18.02 2.27
N THR A 1087 -12.42 18.74 2.94
CA THR A 1087 -12.64 20.10 3.52
C THR A 1087 -12.91 21.24 2.54
N VAL A 1088 -13.03 20.90 1.27
CA VAL A 1088 -12.83 21.80 0.16
C VAL A 1088 -13.74 21.30 -0.95
N THR A 1089 -14.41 22.22 -1.66
CA THR A 1089 -15.28 21.87 -2.79
C THR A 1089 -14.52 21.12 -3.88
N GLY A 1090 -15.20 20.18 -4.55
CA GLY A 1090 -14.61 19.37 -5.61
C GLY A 1090 -14.04 20.24 -6.73
N ARG A 1091 -12.80 19.96 -7.14
CA ARG A 1091 -12.10 20.63 -8.24
C ARG A 1091 -12.11 19.71 -9.47
N SER A 1092 -12.01 20.29 -10.67
CA SER A 1092 -11.81 19.51 -11.90
C SER A 1092 -10.57 18.62 -11.75
N SER A 1093 -10.77 17.31 -11.68
CA SER A 1093 -9.71 16.34 -11.44
C SER A 1093 -8.86 16.13 -12.70
N VAL A 1094 -7.54 16.04 -12.54
CA VAL A 1094 -6.67 15.52 -13.60
C VAL A 1094 -7.04 14.05 -13.82
N SER A 1095 -7.60 13.73 -14.99
CA SER A 1095 -7.99 12.36 -15.35
C SER A 1095 -6.78 11.58 -15.88
N TRP A 1096 -6.60 10.37 -15.39
CA TRP A 1096 -5.51 9.45 -15.78
C TRP A 1096 -5.92 8.44 -16.86
N SER A 1097 -7.20 8.40 -17.25
CA SER A 1097 -7.70 7.54 -18.31
C SER A 1097 -7.49 8.22 -19.67
N THR A 1098 -6.54 7.71 -20.45
CA THR A 1098 -6.44 8.01 -21.87
C THR A 1098 -7.65 7.38 -22.58
N GLY A 1099 -8.71 8.16 -22.82
CA GLY A 1099 -9.77 7.78 -23.77
C GLY A 1099 -11.19 7.58 -23.25
N ALA A 1100 -11.52 7.94 -22.01
CA ALA A 1100 -12.94 8.03 -21.60
C ALA A 1100 -13.37 9.50 -21.60
N GLU A 1101 -14.46 9.81 -22.32
CA GLU A 1101 -15.10 11.13 -22.33
C GLU A 1101 -15.22 11.67 -20.90
N ASP A 1102 -14.76 12.91 -20.70
CA ASP A 1102 -15.02 13.67 -19.48
C ASP A 1102 -16.54 13.83 -19.37
N LYS A 1103 -17.18 12.97 -18.58
CA LYS A 1103 -18.56 13.18 -18.17
C LYS A 1103 -18.61 14.46 -17.32
N ASP A 1104 -19.39 15.40 -17.83
CA ASP A 1104 -19.94 16.61 -17.24
C ASP A 1104 -19.39 17.04 -15.85
N PRO A 1105 -18.71 18.20 -15.74
CA PRO A 1105 -18.28 18.76 -14.46
C PRO A 1105 -19.44 19.13 -13.51
N ASN A 1106 -20.70 19.09 -13.96
CA ASN A 1106 -21.90 19.25 -13.14
C ASN A 1106 -22.51 17.93 -12.62
N ALA A 1107 -21.95 16.76 -12.91
CA ALA A 1107 -22.37 15.51 -12.29
C ALA A 1107 -21.90 15.49 -10.82
N ALA A 1108 -22.80 15.88 -9.92
CA ALA A 1108 -22.59 15.97 -8.48
C ALA A 1108 -21.94 14.70 -7.91
N ARG A 1109 -20.63 14.76 -7.65
CA ARG A 1109 -19.96 13.80 -6.77
C ARG A 1109 -20.45 14.06 -5.34
N PRO A 1110 -20.88 13.04 -4.59
CA PRO A 1110 -21.40 13.24 -3.25
C PRO A 1110 -20.32 13.89 -2.37
N ARG A 1111 -20.67 15.03 -1.76
CA ARG A 1111 -19.85 15.72 -0.77
C ARG A 1111 -19.65 14.79 0.42
N ALA A 1112 -18.51 14.12 0.48
CA ALA A 1112 -18.02 13.51 1.71
C ALA A 1112 -17.35 14.59 2.55
N GLN A 1113 -18.10 15.13 3.51
CA GLN A 1113 -17.62 15.74 4.76
C GLN A 1113 -18.72 15.68 5.81
N HIS A 1114 -18.57 14.83 6.83
CA HIS A 1114 -17.72 15.03 8.03
C HIS A 1114 -18.43 15.93 9.03
N LEU A 1115 -18.85 15.38 10.16
CA LEU A 1115 -17.99 15.19 11.33
C LEU A 1115 -18.58 14.12 12.22
#